data_AF-A0A2V8AKT0-F1
#
_entry.id   AF-A0A2V8AKT0-F1
#
_cell.length_a   1.000
_cell.length_b   1.000
_cell.length_c   1.000
_cell.angle_alpha   90.00
_cell.angle_beta   90.00
_cell.angle_gamma   90.00
#
_symmetry.space_group_name_H-M   'P 1'
#
loop_
_entity.id
_entity.type
_entity.pdbx_description
1 polymer ?
#
loop_
_entity_poly.entity_id
_entity_poly.type
_entity_poly.pdbx_seq_one_letter_code
_entity_poly.pdbx_strand_id
1 'polypeptide(L)'
;MSRQTKYFAVLWAILIAAVIVTARRSLGQTAPPPAPYTVEQEWIVQQVVRGIIDVSSVSTHRRLSTASDVRVRGLAPPNELLQTNATYQVTTSISGLPRQLRIVDHVWDAKTYAPIARALLSPTAETATDDDESLATALTDPSIDHLLAASERVSARLAQNPRSASAHDLAALVVGALALKEVARDFSDVRPALNRMTVHLAVAQALQPSTVRVSRSLATAIVSALVGRQRDALRIADGLDASPSAGVRAWGRAVRLRVTGDWRAIHAPSTLTRLEQAEYLRAVFQRRGYGKFLEAYDRIVTVDGSWDQQRLTLLGSADVETGNRFAESNVRQQLEEARHLWQEVHKEDPTDEALIAALNEPTSPIGTASSGQSIQVIDWGLWAAFAQRHLCESVARWAHHNDYMLGLPQRGQEIATAANARLASLRLYPIAAVSMARNQTEYARAITTARALLADHPELISAPAWMLLRHKPDFANKADTFPRDDAFFRPHVPTGTAFELRWRALQTPCERPVPIEAVQLWSQTAPYDTWAAWYTLWPDNQPKPTMAQARGVLSTLLDYDLNAARYVYDEVPATPAELLLLARVMCTIEENYCNRVGDQLLRDGQEGEAAIAYEHYISKARSRVAVSQRLEWLITYYEERGLAERATALARDAADTYSAAGLAAYATLLDRRGEHARAEELYQAIRERYENSTDLASHYLLESRRTHDAALEAKAMAIAGKTFPQGVERVTLTAFSNPPTDGIVFHDYGRRAERIGLRMSDVIVAVDGIRVRNHQQYWYVIRSGFDTRVPLIVWREGGYRELNATIPQRSFGATFQSYEPTRAAAPSK
;
A
#
# COMPACT_ATOMS: atom_id res chain seq x y z
N MET A 1 6.26 -26.97 64.92
CA MET A 1 4.82 -26.88 64.63
C MET A 1 4.30 -28.27 64.26
N SER A 2 3.31 -28.79 65.00
CA SER A 2 2.87 -30.19 64.91
C SER A 2 2.02 -30.46 63.67
N ARG A 3 1.93 -31.73 63.25
CA ARG A 3 1.12 -32.18 62.09
C ARG A 3 -0.34 -31.70 62.14
N GLN A 4 -0.90 -31.45 63.33
CA GLN A 4 -2.26 -30.91 63.47
C GLN A 4 -2.42 -29.48 62.94
N THR A 5 -1.40 -28.62 63.05
CA THR A 5 -1.48 -27.23 62.57
C THR A 5 -1.50 -27.15 61.04
N LYS A 6 -0.86 -28.10 60.35
CA LYS A 6 -0.87 -28.18 58.88
C LYS A 6 -2.22 -28.71 58.35
N TYR A 7 -2.85 -29.65 59.04
CA TYR A 7 -4.17 -30.15 58.67
C TYR A 7 -5.26 -29.08 58.83
N PHE A 8 -5.21 -28.28 59.90
CA PHE A 8 -6.15 -27.18 60.08
C PHE A 8 -5.98 -26.07 59.03
N ALA A 9 -4.75 -25.74 58.63
CA ALA A 9 -4.50 -24.74 57.59
C ALA A 9 -5.02 -25.18 56.21
N VAL A 10 -4.88 -26.47 55.87
CA VAL A 10 -5.38 -27.03 54.60
C VAL A 10 -6.90 -27.12 54.60
N LEU A 11 -7.53 -27.54 55.71
CA LEU A 11 -8.99 -27.55 55.85
C LEU A 11 -9.58 -26.13 55.78
N TRP A 12 -8.95 -25.13 56.39
CA TRP A 12 -9.36 -23.73 56.28
C TRP A 12 -9.19 -23.17 54.86
N ALA A 13 -8.11 -23.50 54.16
CA ALA A 13 -7.91 -23.09 52.77
C ALA A 13 -8.96 -23.71 51.83
N ILE A 14 -9.34 -24.98 52.06
CA ILE A 14 -10.39 -25.66 51.31
C ILE A 14 -11.77 -25.07 51.63
N LEU A 15 -12.05 -24.74 52.89
CA LEU A 15 -13.32 -24.11 53.28
C LEU A 15 -13.44 -22.70 52.70
N ILE A 16 -12.36 -21.90 52.74
CA ILE A 16 -12.33 -20.55 52.13
C ILE A 16 -12.50 -20.64 50.62
N ALA A 17 -11.83 -21.60 49.95
CA ALA A 17 -12.01 -21.83 48.52
C ALA A 17 -13.45 -22.26 48.18
N ALA A 18 -14.06 -23.14 48.98
CA ALA A 18 -15.43 -23.57 48.79
C ALA A 18 -16.44 -22.44 49.03
N VAL A 19 -16.22 -21.57 50.02
CA VAL A 19 -17.04 -20.37 50.30
C VAL A 19 -16.88 -19.31 49.20
N ILE A 20 -15.67 -19.11 48.66
CA ILE A 20 -15.44 -18.20 47.52
C ILE A 20 -16.11 -18.71 46.24
N VAL A 21 -16.06 -20.03 45.98
CA VAL A 21 -16.69 -20.66 44.81
C VAL A 21 -18.21 -20.67 44.93
N THR A 22 -18.76 -20.87 46.14
CA THR A 22 -20.22 -20.80 46.37
C THR A 22 -20.74 -19.37 46.40
N ALA A 23 -19.99 -18.40 46.93
CA ALA A 23 -20.33 -16.96 46.84
C ALA A 23 -20.26 -16.43 45.39
N ARG A 24 -19.35 -16.95 44.56
CA ARG A 24 -19.33 -16.67 43.11
C ARG A 24 -20.47 -17.32 42.33
N ARG A 25 -21.08 -18.39 42.86
CA ARG A 25 -22.26 -19.05 42.26
C ARG A 25 -23.59 -18.46 42.73
N SER A 26 -23.65 -17.83 43.90
CA SER A 26 -24.88 -17.23 44.46
C SER A 26 -25.08 -15.75 44.14
N LEU A 27 -24.03 -15.04 43.72
CA LEU A 27 -24.17 -13.79 42.98
C LEU A 27 -24.57 -14.17 41.56
N GLY A 28 -25.87 -14.09 41.27
CA GLY A 28 -26.42 -14.38 39.96
C GLY A 28 -25.55 -13.73 38.88
N GLN A 29 -24.95 -14.53 38.00
CA GLN A 29 -24.33 -14.04 36.79
C GLN A 29 -25.44 -13.47 35.93
N THR A 30 -25.80 -12.21 36.19
CA THR A 30 -26.46 -11.38 35.19
C THR A 30 -25.59 -11.47 33.95
N ALA A 31 -26.15 -11.97 32.85
CA ALA A 31 -25.45 -12.03 31.58
C ALA A 31 -24.78 -10.66 31.34
N PRO A 32 -23.51 -10.63 30.88
CA PRO A 32 -22.84 -9.37 30.60
C PRO A 32 -23.75 -8.51 29.72
N PRO A 33 -23.84 -7.19 29.97
CA PRO A 33 -24.68 -6.33 29.15
C PRO A 33 -24.28 -6.50 27.68
N PRO A 34 -25.25 -6.54 26.74
CA PRO A 34 -24.94 -6.66 25.32
C PRO A 34 -23.96 -5.57 24.91
N ALA A 35 -23.00 -5.93 24.05
CA ALA A 35 -22.00 -4.99 23.54
C ALA A 35 -22.67 -3.74 22.94
N PRO A 36 -22.08 -2.53 23.06
CA PRO A 36 -22.68 -1.31 22.52
C PRO A 36 -22.87 -1.35 20.99
N TYR A 37 -22.05 -2.12 20.29
CA TYR A 37 -22.04 -2.39 18.85
C TYR A 37 -21.50 -3.80 18.59
N THR A 38 -21.70 -4.34 17.39
CA THR A 38 -21.13 -5.61 16.95
C THR A 38 -20.30 -5.50 15.68
N VAL A 39 -20.50 -4.44 14.89
CA VAL A 39 -19.79 -4.19 13.61
C VAL A 39 -19.32 -2.74 13.53
N GLU A 40 -18.38 -2.48 12.62
CA GLU A 40 -17.73 -1.16 12.47
C GLU A 40 -18.74 -0.03 12.29
N GLN A 41 -19.76 -0.23 11.45
CA GLN A 41 -20.69 0.86 11.17
C GLN A 41 -21.60 1.18 12.37
N GLU A 42 -21.94 0.18 13.18
CA GLU A 42 -22.62 0.40 14.46
C GLU A 42 -21.72 1.17 15.43
N TRP A 43 -20.42 0.85 15.47
CA TRP A 43 -19.43 1.59 16.25
C TRP A 43 -19.35 3.05 15.80
N ILE A 44 -19.21 3.34 14.50
CA ILE A 44 -19.18 4.70 13.95
C ILE A 44 -20.40 5.52 14.41
N VAL A 45 -21.60 5.00 14.16
CA VAL A 45 -22.86 5.66 14.53
C VAL A 45 -22.93 5.87 16.04
N GLN A 46 -22.51 4.87 16.83
CA GLN A 46 -22.50 4.95 18.29
C GLN A 46 -21.53 6.02 18.79
N GLN A 47 -20.33 6.13 18.22
CA GLN A 47 -19.35 7.15 18.58
C GLN A 47 -19.89 8.55 18.27
N VAL A 48 -20.49 8.76 17.09
CA VAL A 48 -21.03 10.08 16.73
C VAL A 48 -22.21 10.47 17.63
N VAL A 49 -23.16 9.56 17.87
CA VAL A 49 -24.30 9.83 18.78
C VAL A 49 -23.81 10.14 20.19
N ARG A 50 -22.85 9.36 20.70
CA ARG A 50 -22.26 9.59 22.02
C ARG A 50 -21.54 10.94 22.09
N GLY A 51 -20.75 11.30 21.09
CA GLY A 51 -20.07 12.59 21.06
C GLY A 51 -21.03 13.79 21.11
N ILE A 52 -22.18 13.70 20.43
CA ILE A 52 -23.22 14.75 20.50
C ILE A 52 -23.81 14.85 21.92
N ILE A 53 -24.05 13.71 22.57
CA ILE A 53 -24.53 13.67 23.96
C ILE A 53 -23.51 14.26 24.93
N ASP A 54 -22.22 13.96 24.73
CA ASP A 54 -21.13 14.48 25.56
C ASP A 54 -21.01 16.02 25.39
N VAL A 55 -21.06 16.53 24.15
CA VAL A 55 -21.12 17.98 23.87
C VAL A 55 -22.33 18.63 24.55
N SER A 56 -23.50 18.00 24.48
CA SER A 56 -24.71 18.50 25.15
C SER A 56 -24.59 18.48 26.67
N SER A 57 -23.91 17.48 27.24
CA SER A 57 -23.71 17.36 28.68
C SER A 57 -22.85 18.52 29.20
N VAL A 58 -21.77 18.84 28.48
CA VAL A 58 -20.93 20.02 28.76
C VAL A 58 -21.75 21.30 28.60
N SER A 59 -22.48 21.44 27.49
CA SER A 59 -23.27 22.66 27.19
C SER A 59 -24.35 22.96 28.23
N THR A 60 -24.95 21.92 28.82
CA THR A 60 -26.04 22.05 29.80
C THR A 60 -25.58 21.96 31.25
N HIS A 61 -24.27 21.74 31.48
CA HIS A 61 -23.70 21.46 32.81
C HIS A 61 -24.42 20.31 33.53
N ARG A 62 -24.97 19.37 32.77
CA ARG A 62 -25.74 18.23 33.28
C ARG A 62 -25.18 16.96 32.65
N ARG A 63 -24.82 15.99 33.48
CA ARG A 63 -24.46 14.66 32.98
C ARG A 63 -25.70 13.98 32.42
N LEU A 64 -25.78 13.81 31.10
CA LEU A 64 -26.95 13.25 30.43
C LEU A 64 -26.93 11.72 30.36
N SER A 65 -25.76 11.09 30.26
CA SER A 65 -25.65 9.62 30.28
C SER A 65 -24.25 9.12 30.65
N THR A 66 -24.10 7.79 30.69
CA THR A 66 -22.82 7.08 30.71
C THR A 66 -22.55 6.44 29.35
N ALA A 67 -21.28 6.21 29.02
CA ALA A 67 -20.83 5.56 27.78
C ALA A 67 -21.58 4.26 27.42
N SER A 68 -21.97 3.49 28.44
CA SER A 68 -22.67 2.21 28.34
C SER A 68 -24.16 2.32 27.97
N ASP A 69 -24.73 3.54 27.98
CA ASP A 69 -26.15 3.77 27.78
C ASP A 69 -26.55 3.84 26.30
N VAL A 70 -25.63 4.20 25.39
CA VAL A 70 -25.92 4.31 23.95
C VAL A 70 -25.57 3.01 23.25
N ARG A 71 -26.59 2.35 22.68
CA ARG A 71 -26.42 1.15 21.84
C ARG A 71 -26.98 1.39 20.45
N VAL A 72 -26.30 0.84 19.46
CA VAL A 72 -26.68 0.97 18.06
C VAL A 72 -26.77 -0.41 17.42
N ARG A 73 -27.85 -0.66 16.67
CA ARG A 73 -28.03 -1.87 15.87
C ARG A 73 -28.53 -1.57 14.46
N GLY A 74 -27.95 -2.21 13.46
CA GLY A 74 -28.47 -2.15 12.09
C GLY A 74 -29.86 -2.80 11.98
N LEU A 75 -30.79 -2.16 11.27
CA LEU A 75 -32.12 -2.74 10.99
C LEU A 75 -32.17 -3.61 9.74
N ALA A 76 -31.22 -3.41 8.82
CA ALA A 76 -31.02 -4.27 7.66
C ALA A 76 -30.00 -5.38 7.99
N PRO A 77 -30.06 -6.54 7.31
CA PRO A 77 -29.04 -7.58 7.50
C PRO A 77 -27.64 -7.01 7.25
N PRO A 78 -26.66 -7.28 8.11
CA PRO A 78 -25.29 -6.72 7.99
C PRO A 78 -24.53 -7.20 6.73
N ASN A 79 -25.11 -8.12 5.97
CA ASN A 79 -24.51 -8.74 4.79
C ASN A 79 -24.94 -8.09 3.46
N GLU A 80 -25.82 -7.07 3.48
CA GLU A 80 -26.14 -6.33 2.26
C GLU A 80 -24.92 -5.49 1.83
N LEU A 81 -24.30 -5.91 0.73
CA LEU A 81 -23.07 -5.35 0.15
C LEU A 81 -23.19 -3.85 -0.20
N LEU A 82 -24.40 -3.40 -0.49
CA LEU A 82 -24.74 -2.03 -0.87
C LEU A 82 -25.83 -1.51 0.05
N GLN A 83 -25.42 -0.87 1.13
CA GLN A 83 -26.33 0.01 1.85
C GLN A 83 -26.07 1.43 1.37
N THR A 84 -27.02 1.98 0.62
CA THR A 84 -27.12 3.42 0.35
C THR A 84 -28.09 4.09 1.32
N ASN A 85 -29.00 3.31 1.92
CA ASN A 85 -30.05 3.76 2.84
C ASN A 85 -30.04 2.98 4.16
N ALA A 86 -28.86 2.78 4.75
CA ALA A 86 -28.74 2.09 6.04
C ALA A 86 -29.60 2.79 7.11
N THR A 87 -30.31 2.00 7.91
CA THR A 87 -31.08 2.51 9.04
C THR A 87 -30.64 1.80 10.32
N TYR A 88 -30.42 2.57 11.37
CA TYR A 88 -29.92 2.11 12.65
C TYR A 88 -30.94 2.38 13.75
N GLN A 89 -31.18 1.38 14.60
CA GLN A 89 -31.86 1.56 15.86
C GLN A 89 -30.88 2.12 16.89
N VAL A 90 -31.28 3.21 17.55
CA VAL A 90 -30.55 3.82 18.66
C VAL A 90 -31.33 3.57 19.94
N THR A 91 -30.68 2.94 20.91
CA THR A 91 -31.24 2.67 22.25
C THR A 91 -30.44 3.42 23.29
N THR A 92 -31.13 4.21 24.13
CA THR A 92 -30.55 5.00 25.22
C THR A 92 -31.62 5.34 26.25
N SER A 93 -31.21 5.57 27.49
CA SER A 93 -32.07 6.08 28.57
C SER A 93 -32.52 7.54 28.38
N ILE A 94 -31.87 8.30 27.49
CA ILE A 94 -32.19 9.71 27.25
C ILE A 94 -33.53 9.83 26.49
N SER A 95 -34.51 10.46 27.14
CA SER A 95 -35.83 10.71 26.57
C SER A 95 -35.80 11.74 25.44
N GLY A 96 -36.61 11.54 24.40
CA GLY A 96 -36.83 12.51 23.31
C GLY A 96 -35.87 12.39 22.13
N LEU A 97 -34.87 11.51 22.20
CA LEU A 97 -33.99 11.24 21.06
C LEU A 97 -34.68 10.37 19.99
N PRO A 98 -34.42 10.63 18.69
CA PRO A 98 -34.79 9.72 17.62
C PRO A 98 -34.34 8.27 17.91
N ARG A 99 -35.28 7.33 17.88
CA ARG A 99 -35.01 5.89 18.07
C ARG A 99 -34.43 5.21 16.82
N GLN A 100 -34.52 5.87 15.68
CA GLN A 100 -33.98 5.39 14.41
C GLN A 100 -33.23 6.50 13.70
N LEU A 101 -32.09 6.16 13.10
CA LEU A 101 -31.29 7.03 12.26
C LEU A 101 -31.15 6.41 10.88
N ARG A 102 -31.61 7.12 9.85
CA ARG A 102 -31.41 6.75 8.46
C ARG A 102 -30.24 7.56 7.91
N ILE A 103 -29.26 6.88 7.33
CA ILE A 103 -28.13 7.54 6.66
C ILE A 103 -28.67 8.39 5.50
N VAL A 104 -28.19 9.63 5.40
CA VAL A 104 -28.61 10.59 4.36
C VAL A 104 -27.77 10.42 3.10
N ASP A 105 -26.50 10.83 3.11
CA ASP A 105 -25.59 10.67 1.97
C ASP A 105 -24.54 9.57 2.23
N HIS A 106 -23.92 9.60 3.41
CA HIS A 106 -22.94 8.60 3.88
C HIS A 106 -22.89 8.57 5.42
N VAL A 107 -22.27 7.54 6.00
CA VAL A 107 -22.29 7.33 7.47
C VAL A 107 -21.69 8.48 8.29
N TRP A 108 -20.76 9.25 7.72
CA TRP A 108 -20.16 10.44 8.33
C TRP A 108 -20.80 11.76 7.88
N ASP A 109 -21.97 11.73 7.23
CA ASP A 109 -22.70 12.94 6.89
C ASP A 109 -23.36 13.52 8.14
N ALA A 110 -22.99 14.76 8.48
CA ALA A 110 -23.55 15.51 9.60
C ALA A 110 -25.08 15.61 9.57
N LYS A 111 -25.70 15.64 8.38
CA LYS A 111 -27.17 15.69 8.22
C LYS A 111 -27.86 14.49 8.84
N THR A 112 -27.21 13.32 8.85
CA THR A 112 -27.71 12.09 9.47
C THR A 112 -27.95 12.29 10.98
N TYR A 113 -27.08 13.05 11.64
CA TYR A 113 -27.07 13.19 13.09
C TYR A 113 -27.63 14.53 13.60
N ALA A 114 -27.84 15.50 12.71
CA ALA A 114 -28.46 16.78 13.05
C ALA A 114 -29.81 16.65 13.81
N PRO A 115 -30.69 15.65 13.55
CA PRO A 115 -31.88 15.44 14.37
C PRO A 115 -31.60 15.12 15.85
N ILE A 116 -30.55 14.34 16.15
CA ILE A 116 -30.12 14.04 17.53
C ILE A 116 -29.60 15.31 18.20
N ALA A 117 -28.73 16.05 17.50
CA ALA A 117 -28.19 17.31 18.03
C ALA A 117 -29.31 18.34 18.29
N ARG A 118 -30.29 18.49 17.40
CA ARG A 118 -31.44 19.40 17.61
C ARG A 118 -32.35 19.00 18.78
N ALA A 119 -32.48 17.71 19.06
CA ALA A 119 -33.26 17.23 20.20
C ALA A 119 -32.60 17.60 21.55
N LEU A 120 -31.28 17.80 21.56
CA LEU A 120 -30.50 18.11 22.76
C LEU A 120 -30.12 19.60 22.85
N LEU A 121 -29.96 20.27 21.72
CA LEU A 121 -29.46 21.63 21.61
C LEU A 121 -30.43 22.48 20.77
N SER A 122 -31.07 23.46 21.40
CA SER A 122 -31.86 24.49 20.70
C SER A 122 -31.01 25.34 19.73
N PRO A 123 -31.56 25.77 18.58
CA PRO A 123 -30.88 26.70 17.68
C PRO A 123 -30.45 28.01 18.37
N THR A 124 -29.39 28.63 17.87
CA THR A 124 -28.86 29.90 18.40
C THR A 124 -28.77 30.95 17.31
N ALA A 125 -29.04 32.20 17.67
CA ALA A 125 -28.79 33.36 16.83
C ALA A 125 -27.34 33.83 17.07
N GLU A 126 -26.39 33.33 16.27
CA GLU A 126 -24.99 33.72 16.30
C GLU A 126 -24.61 34.42 14.98
N THR A 127 -23.96 35.58 15.05
CA THR A 127 -23.44 36.26 13.85
C THR A 127 -22.13 35.63 13.39
N ALA A 128 -21.84 35.69 12.10
CA ALA A 128 -20.54 35.26 11.60
C ALA A 128 -19.39 36.13 12.11
N THR A 129 -18.24 35.52 12.36
CA THR A 129 -17.02 36.19 12.82
C THR A 129 -15.95 36.11 11.75
N ASP A 130 -15.10 37.15 11.66
CA ASP A 130 -13.96 37.23 10.70
C ASP A 130 -12.88 36.17 10.96
N ASP A 131 -12.99 35.43 12.06
CA ASP A 131 -11.97 34.48 12.47
C ASP A 131 -11.89 33.22 11.60
N ASP A 132 -12.95 32.95 10.84
CA ASP A 132 -13.11 31.74 10.06
C ASP A 132 -12.02 31.59 8.98
N GLU A 133 -11.78 32.68 8.24
CA GLU A 133 -10.75 32.72 7.19
C GLU A 133 -9.33 32.85 7.74
N SER A 134 -9.17 33.53 8.89
CA SER A 134 -7.88 33.68 9.56
C SER A 134 -7.34 32.31 9.99
N LEU A 135 -8.16 31.49 10.66
CA LEU A 135 -7.73 30.15 11.08
C LEU A 135 -7.52 29.23 9.88
N ALA A 136 -8.39 29.28 8.87
CA ALA A 136 -8.21 28.51 7.64
C ALA A 136 -6.87 28.83 6.96
N THR A 137 -6.49 30.12 6.93
CA THR A 137 -5.20 30.57 6.38
C THR A 137 -4.02 30.07 7.21
N ALA A 138 -4.09 30.17 8.55
CA ALA A 138 -3.05 29.66 9.43
C ALA A 138 -2.82 28.16 9.26
N LEU A 139 -3.89 27.38 9.11
CA LEU A 139 -3.83 25.92 8.91
C LEU A 139 -3.37 25.48 7.51
N THR A 140 -3.04 26.42 6.61
CA THR A 140 -2.28 26.07 5.39
C THR A 140 -0.82 25.73 5.70
N ASP A 141 -0.35 26.05 6.91
CA ASP A 141 0.84 25.48 7.53
C ASP A 141 0.44 24.59 8.72
N PRO A 142 0.07 23.31 8.48
CA PRO A 142 -0.47 22.44 9.53
C PRO A 142 0.65 21.81 10.38
N SER A 143 1.69 22.56 10.73
CA SER A 143 2.73 22.10 11.67
C SER A 143 2.10 21.69 13.01
N ILE A 144 2.80 20.86 13.79
CA ILE A 144 2.29 20.41 15.10
C ILE A 144 2.01 21.60 16.02
N ASP A 145 2.88 22.61 16.04
CA ASP A 145 2.69 23.80 16.87
C ASP A 145 1.48 24.63 16.42
N HIS A 146 1.27 24.79 15.12
CA HIS A 146 0.09 25.48 14.61
C HIS A 146 -1.20 24.70 14.91
N LEU A 147 -1.18 23.37 14.87
CA LEU A 147 -2.32 22.54 15.25
C LEU A 147 -2.62 22.60 16.75
N LEU A 148 -1.59 22.59 17.61
CA LEU A 148 -1.74 22.78 19.05
C LEU A 148 -2.33 24.15 19.36
N ALA A 149 -1.76 25.22 18.81
CA ALA A 149 -2.26 26.58 19.00
C ALA A 149 -3.70 26.76 18.48
N ALA A 150 -4.02 26.18 17.31
CA ALA A 150 -5.38 26.18 16.78
C ALA A 150 -6.36 25.40 17.67
N SER A 151 -5.96 24.21 18.15
CA SER A 151 -6.75 23.39 19.06
C SER A 151 -7.02 24.11 20.37
N GLU A 152 -6.01 24.70 21.01
CA GLU A 152 -6.13 25.48 22.24
C GLU A 152 -7.07 26.67 22.06
N ARG A 153 -6.85 27.45 20.99
CA ARG A 153 -7.66 28.63 20.66
C ARG A 153 -9.14 28.28 20.50
N VAL A 154 -9.45 27.23 19.74
CA VAL A 154 -10.84 26.83 19.49
C VAL A 154 -11.45 26.16 20.74
N SER A 155 -10.67 25.40 21.50
CA SER A 155 -11.10 24.82 22.79
C SER A 155 -11.45 25.91 23.80
N ALA A 156 -10.66 26.99 23.89
CA ALA A 156 -10.95 28.14 24.75
C ALA A 156 -12.28 28.81 24.38
N ARG A 157 -12.60 28.89 23.09
CA ARG A 157 -13.91 29.41 22.63
C ARG A 157 -15.06 28.49 23.00
N LEU A 158 -14.89 27.19 22.82
CA LEU A 158 -15.88 26.20 23.22
C LEU A 158 -16.07 26.16 24.74
N ALA A 159 -15.04 26.46 25.53
CA ALA A 159 -15.16 26.61 26.98
C ALA A 159 -15.99 27.84 27.36
N GLN A 160 -15.84 28.96 26.64
CA GLN A 160 -16.62 30.18 26.87
C GLN A 160 -18.07 30.05 26.38
N ASN A 161 -18.26 29.44 25.22
CA ASN A 161 -19.57 29.20 24.63
C ASN A 161 -19.62 27.82 23.96
N PRO A 162 -20.01 26.76 24.71
CA PRO A 162 -20.15 25.41 24.18
C PRO A 162 -21.21 25.27 23.08
N ARG A 163 -22.04 26.30 22.87
CA ARG A 163 -23.12 26.34 21.87
C ARG A 163 -22.81 27.29 20.71
N SER A 164 -21.54 27.64 20.51
CA SER A 164 -21.10 28.39 19.34
C SER A 164 -21.00 27.46 18.13
N ALA A 165 -21.85 27.70 17.13
CA ALA A 165 -21.81 26.95 15.88
C ALA A 165 -20.51 27.23 15.12
N SER A 166 -20.02 28.48 15.15
CA SER A 166 -18.75 28.85 14.51
C SER A 166 -17.56 28.13 15.13
N ALA A 167 -17.50 28.01 16.46
CA ALA A 167 -16.44 27.30 17.15
C ALA A 167 -16.46 25.79 16.83
N HIS A 168 -17.64 25.20 16.65
CA HIS A 168 -17.75 23.80 16.22
C HIS A 168 -17.34 23.59 14.75
N ASP A 169 -17.71 24.48 13.83
CA ASP A 169 -17.23 24.40 12.45
C ASP A 169 -15.69 24.51 12.38
N LEU A 170 -15.08 25.40 13.19
CA LEU A 170 -13.62 25.52 13.32
C LEU A 170 -12.99 24.28 13.96
N ALA A 171 -13.62 23.69 14.97
CA ALA A 171 -13.14 22.47 15.61
C ALA A 171 -13.09 21.30 14.61
N ALA A 172 -14.12 21.16 13.76
CA ALA A 172 -14.11 20.18 12.68
C ALA A 172 -12.97 20.41 11.68
N LEU A 173 -12.67 21.67 11.33
CA LEU A 173 -11.55 22.00 10.45
C LEU A 173 -10.19 21.62 11.07
N VAL A 174 -9.97 21.94 12.36
CA VAL A 174 -8.72 21.60 13.08
C VAL A 174 -8.52 20.08 13.16
N VAL A 175 -9.57 19.33 13.51
CA VAL A 175 -9.51 17.85 13.53
C VAL A 175 -9.26 17.29 12.12
N GLY A 176 -9.87 17.89 11.08
CA GLY A 176 -9.64 17.52 9.69
C GLY A 176 -8.21 17.77 9.23
N ALA A 177 -7.61 18.88 9.65
CA ALA A 177 -6.21 19.19 9.35
C ALA A 177 -5.26 18.16 9.98
N LEU A 178 -5.53 17.67 11.20
CA LEU A 178 -4.80 16.54 11.78
C LEU A 178 -5.00 15.25 10.97
N ALA A 179 -6.25 14.95 10.57
CA ALA A 179 -6.58 13.72 9.84
C ALA A 179 -5.84 13.61 8.48
N LEU A 180 -5.59 14.72 7.79
CA LEU A 180 -4.84 14.74 6.53
C LEU A 180 -3.36 14.34 6.69
N LYS A 181 -2.81 14.45 7.90
CA LYS A 181 -1.41 14.09 8.22
C LYS A 181 -1.19 12.59 8.40
N GLU A 182 -2.26 11.80 8.42
CA GLU A 182 -2.19 10.34 8.60
C GLU A 182 -1.45 9.68 7.41
N VAL A 183 -0.36 8.97 7.74
CA VAL A 183 0.50 8.23 6.79
C VAL A 183 1.06 6.93 7.37
N ALA A 184 0.55 6.44 8.50
CA ALA A 184 0.98 5.20 9.15
C ALA A 184 0.65 3.89 8.37
N ARG A 185 0.34 3.95 7.07
CA ARG A 185 0.10 2.83 6.14
C ARG A 185 -0.75 1.70 6.71
N ASP A 186 -0.13 0.61 7.18
CA ASP A 186 -0.84 -0.56 7.70
C ASP A 186 -1.59 -0.21 8.98
N PHE A 187 -1.08 0.75 9.74
CA PHE A 187 -1.71 1.25 10.96
C PHE A 187 -2.66 2.42 10.71
N SER A 188 -2.64 3.05 9.54
CA SER A 188 -3.39 4.29 9.30
C SER A 188 -4.86 4.16 9.65
N ASP A 189 -5.36 5.10 10.46
CA ASP A 189 -6.75 5.14 10.86
C ASP A 189 -7.23 6.58 11.08
N VAL A 190 -8.09 7.04 10.17
CA VAL A 190 -8.74 8.36 10.26
C VAL A 190 -10.14 8.29 10.88
N ARG A 191 -10.66 7.11 11.20
CA ARG A 191 -12.05 6.94 11.69
C ARG A 191 -12.33 7.71 12.99
N PRO A 192 -11.43 7.74 14.00
CA PRO A 192 -11.64 8.57 15.20
C PRO A 192 -11.79 10.06 14.88
N ALA A 193 -10.96 10.57 13.96
CA ALA A 193 -11.03 11.96 13.53
C ALA A 193 -12.32 12.24 12.73
N LEU A 194 -12.69 11.35 11.80
CA LEU A 194 -13.95 11.46 11.05
C LEU A 194 -15.18 11.46 11.98
N ASN A 195 -15.19 10.60 13.00
CA ASN A 195 -16.26 10.57 14.00
C ASN A 195 -16.37 11.93 14.71
N ARG A 196 -15.25 12.49 15.19
CA ARG A 196 -15.24 13.77 15.91
C ARG A 196 -15.57 14.97 15.01
N MET A 197 -15.08 14.99 13.77
CA MET A 197 -15.49 16.00 12.78
C MET A 197 -17.01 15.96 12.55
N THR A 198 -17.57 14.76 12.42
CA THR A 198 -19.02 14.57 12.21
C THR A 198 -19.83 15.06 13.40
N VAL A 199 -19.38 14.81 14.63
CA VAL A 199 -20.01 15.34 15.86
C VAL A 199 -20.07 16.87 15.80
N HIS A 200 -18.94 17.52 15.55
CA HIS A 200 -18.85 18.98 15.49
C HIS A 200 -19.71 19.58 14.38
N LEU A 201 -19.66 19.02 13.17
CA LEU A 201 -20.47 19.47 12.04
C LEU A 201 -21.97 19.29 12.31
N ALA A 202 -22.38 18.17 12.91
CA ALA A 202 -23.78 17.92 13.25
C ALA A 202 -24.30 18.90 14.31
N VAL A 203 -23.48 19.21 15.32
CA VAL A 203 -23.81 20.21 16.34
C VAL A 203 -23.88 21.62 15.73
N ALA A 204 -22.89 22.03 14.94
CA ALA A 204 -22.88 23.32 14.27
C ALA A 204 -24.10 23.50 13.34
N GLN A 205 -24.49 22.44 12.63
CA GLN A 205 -25.68 22.44 11.78
C GLN A 205 -26.99 22.48 12.59
N ALA A 206 -27.05 21.84 13.76
CA ALA A 206 -28.22 21.92 14.63
C ALA A 206 -28.41 23.32 15.24
N LEU A 207 -27.31 23.96 15.63
CA LEU A 207 -27.30 25.32 16.18
C LEU A 207 -27.61 26.37 15.10
N GLN A 208 -27.07 26.21 13.90
CA GLN A 208 -27.28 27.10 12.75
C GLN A 208 -27.54 26.33 11.44
N PRO A 209 -28.82 25.97 11.16
CA PRO A 209 -29.18 25.13 10.01
C PRO A 209 -28.96 25.77 8.63
N SER A 210 -29.13 27.09 8.53
CA SER A 210 -29.16 27.81 7.24
C SER A 210 -27.86 28.54 6.90
N THR A 211 -26.88 28.54 7.81
CA THR A 211 -25.62 29.27 7.62
C THR A 211 -24.55 28.33 7.07
N VAL A 212 -23.94 28.66 5.93
CA VAL A 212 -22.78 27.94 5.40
C VAL A 212 -21.55 28.81 5.59
N ARG A 213 -20.59 28.29 6.37
CA ARG A 213 -19.32 28.96 6.70
C ARG A 213 -18.17 28.40 5.87
N VAL A 214 -17.06 29.12 5.82
CA VAL A 214 -15.85 28.66 5.13
C VAL A 214 -15.28 27.43 5.83
N SER A 215 -15.13 27.45 7.16
CA SER A 215 -14.69 26.26 7.93
C SER A 215 -15.59 25.06 7.73
N ARG A 216 -16.92 25.24 7.72
CA ARG A 216 -17.89 24.17 7.44
C ARG A 216 -17.66 23.55 6.07
N SER A 217 -17.46 24.39 5.06
CA SER A 217 -17.21 23.95 3.68
C SER A 217 -15.88 23.20 3.57
N LEU A 218 -14.82 23.73 4.17
CA LEU A 218 -13.50 23.10 4.24
C LEU A 218 -13.55 21.73 4.93
N ALA A 219 -14.12 21.66 6.14
CA ALA A 219 -14.25 20.41 6.90
C ALA A 219 -15.09 19.37 6.15
N THR A 220 -16.17 19.79 5.47
CA THR A 220 -17.00 18.90 4.64
C THR A 220 -16.23 18.39 3.41
N ALA A 221 -15.39 19.22 2.79
CA ALA A 221 -14.51 18.81 1.69
C ALA A 221 -13.49 17.76 2.16
N ILE A 222 -12.89 17.96 3.33
CA ILE A 222 -11.94 17.01 3.94
C ILE A 222 -12.63 15.67 4.23
N VAL A 223 -13.80 15.68 4.88
CA VAL A 223 -14.57 14.45 5.13
C VAL A 223 -14.84 13.73 3.81
N SER A 224 -15.35 14.44 2.79
CA SER A 224 -15.66 13.88 1.48
C SER A 224 -14.44 13.25 0.81
N ALA A 225 -13.27 13.91 0.89
CA ALA A 225 -12.03 13.40 0.33
C ALA A 225 -11.53 12.15 1.07
N LEU A 226 -11.55 12.16 2.41
CA LEU A 226 -11.09 11.05 3.24
C LEU A 226 -11.97 9.79 3.10
N VAL A 227 -13.27 9.95 2.89
CA VAL A 227 -14.21 8.82 2.71
C VAL A 227 -14.39 8.40 1.25
N GLY A 228 -13.54 8.89 0.34
CA GLY A 228 -13.53 8.49 -1.07
C GLY A 228 -14.69 9.06 -1.90
N ARG A 229 -15.46 10.04 -1.40
CA ARG A 229 -16.49 10.74 -2.16
C ARG A 229 -15.88 11.84 -3.02
N GLN A 230 -15.05 11.43 -3.97
CA GLN A 230 -14.19 12.30 -4.76
C GLN A 230 -14.97 13.36 -5.55
N ARG A 231 -16.12 13.00 -6.14
CA ARG A 231 -16.96 13.98 -6.87
C ARG A 231 -17.52 15.07 -5.95
N ASP A 232 -17.93 14.71 -4.74
CA ASP A 232 -18.45 15.67 -3.77
C ASP A 232 -17.35 16.58 -3.24
N ALA A 233 -16.17 16.01 -2.95
CA ALA A 233 -15.00 16.77 -2.54
C ALA A 233 -14.60 17.80 -3.60
N LEU A 234 -14.57 17.41 -4.89
CA LEU A 234 -14.23 18.31 -5.99
C LEU A 234 -15.27 19.41 -6.21
N ARG A 235 -16.56 19.07 -6.14
CA ARG A 235 -17.64 20.07 -6.23
C ARG A 235 -17.53 21.13 -5.12
N ILE A 236 -17.13 20.74 -3.92
CA ILE A 236 -16.88 21.71 -2.83
C ILE A 236 -15.59 22.48 -3.11
N ALA A 237 -14.53 21.82 -3.57
CA ALA A 237 -13.26 22.45 -3.92
C ALA A 237 -13.40 23.53 -5.01
N ASP A 238 -14.25 23.34 -6.01
CA ASP A 238 -14.53 24.35 -7.05
C ASP A 238 -15.02 25.68 -6.43
N GLY A 239 -15.84 25.61 -5.37
CA GLY A 239 -16.29 26.79 -4.63
C GLY A 239 -15.18 27.43 -3.78
N LEU A 240 -14.28 26.62 -3.21
CA LEU A 240 -13.13 27.10 -2.44
C LEU A 240 -12.08 27.77 -3.34
N ASP A 241 -11.87 27.23 -4.55
CA ASP A 241 -10.96 27.75 -5.57
C ASP A 241 -11.39 29.15 -6.05
N ALA A 242 -12.70 29.44 -6.03
CA ALA A 242 -13.27 30.74 -6.39
C ALA A 242 -13.21 31.78 -5.26
N SER A 243 -12.72 31.43 -4.06
CA SER A 243 -12.65 32.35 -2.92
C SER A 243 -11.67 33.50 -3.15
N PRO A 244 -11.95 34.74 -2.69
CA PRO A 244 -10.97 35.84 -2.71
C PRO A 244 -9.80 35.62 -1.75
N SER A 245 -9.95 34.79 -0.72
CA SER A 245 -8.90 34.47 0.25
C SER A 245 -7.87 33.48 -0.32
N ALA A 246 -6.59 33.86 -0.31
CA ALA A 246 -5.51 33.00 -0.79
C ALA A 246 -5.38 31.70 0.04
N GLY A 247 -5.59 31.78 1.35
CA GLY A 247 -5.55 30.62 2.24
C GLY A 247 -6.67 29.63 1.93
N VAL A 248 -7.89 30.11 1.65
CA VAL A 248 -9.01 29.25 1.26
C VAL A 248 -8.77 28.59 -0.09
N ARG A 249 -8.20 29.32 -1.07
CA ARG A 249 -7.81 28.72 -2.35
C ARG A 249 -6.72 27.64 -2.21
N ALA A 250 -5.80 27.79 -1.25
CA ALA A 250 -4.77 26.77 -0.97
C ALA A 250 -5.41 25.45 -0.50
N TRP A 251 -6.46 25.52 0.34
CA TRP A 251 -7.24 24.35 0.71
C TRP A 251 -7.97 23.70 -0.46
N GLY A 252 -8.59 24.50 -1.35
CA GLY A 252 -9.24 23.98 -2.56
C GLY A 252 -8.26 23.16 -3.42
N ARG A 253 -7.06 23.71 -3.65
CA ARG A 253 -5.97 22.99 -4.35
C ARG A 253 -5.49 21.75 -3.62
N ALA A 254 -5.31 21.80 -2.30
CA ALA A 254 -4.90 20.63 -1.50
C ALA A 254 -5.93 19.50 -1.56
N VAL A 255 -7.23 19.79 -1.45
CA VAL A 255 -8.31 18.80 -1.62
C VAL A 255 -8.30 18.22 -3.03
N ARG A 256 -8.12 19.06 -4.06
CA ARG A 256 -8.04 18.60 -5.45
C ARG A 256 -6.84 17.67 -5.67
N LEU A 257 -5.66 18.00 -5.13
CA LEU A 257 -4.47 17.15 -5.17
C LEU A 257 -4.73 15.82 -4.47
N ARG A 258 -5.32 15.84 -3.26
CA ARG A 258 -5.67 14.64 -2.49
C ARG A 258 -6.60 13.70 -3.26
N VAL A 259 -7.57 14.26 -3.96
CA VAL A 259 -8.62 13.50 -4.66
C VAL A 259 -8.14 12.98 -6.01
N THR A 260 -7.57 13.86 -6.85
CA THR A 260 -7.21 13.53 -8.23
C THR A 260 -5.82 12.90 -8.32
N GLY A 261 -4.92 13.26 -7.42
CA GLY A 261 -3.48 13.00 -7.53
C GLY A 261 -2.83 13.65 -8.76
N ASP A 262 -3.51 14.54 -9.48
CA ASP A 262 -2.93 15.18 -10.67
C ASP A 262 -1.92 16.25 -10.27
N TRP A 263 -0.67 15.83 -10.16
CA TRP A 263 0.46 16.66 -9.78
C TRP A 263 0.87 17.67 -10.87
N ARG A 264 0.41 17.49 -12.12
CA ARG A 264 0.88 18.27 -13.28
C ARG A 264 0.43 19.73 -13.24
N ALA A 265 -0.65 20.02 -12.52
CA ALA A 265 -1.15 21.38 -12.32
C ALA A 265 -0.19 22.26 -11.49
N ILE A 266 0.78 21.66 -10.81
CA ILE A 266 1.73 22.35 -9.95
C ILE A 266 3.12 22.37 -10.60
N HIS A 267 3.54 23.56 -11.08
CA HIS A 267 4.86 23.73 -11.71
C HIS A 267 5.96 24.15 -10.71
N ALA A 268 5.62 24.88 -9.65
CA ALA A 268 6.56 25.41 -8.66
C ALA A 268 6.21 24.94 -7.23
N PRO A 269 6.36 23.63 -6.93
CA PRO A 269 5.86 23.05 -5.69
C PRO A 269 6.52 23.61 -4.41
N SER A 270 7.75 24.12 -4.48
CA SER A 270 8.45 24.74 -3.36
C SER A 270 7.85 26.09 -2.92
N THR A 271 7.02 26.72 -3.77
CA THR A 271 6.35 28.00 -3.47
C THR A 271 4.98 27.82 -2.82
N LEU A 272 4.50 26.58 -2.74
CA LEU A 272 3.20 26.25 -2.16
C LEU A 272 3.23 26.33 -0.63
N THR A 273 2.04 26.44 -0.02
CA THR A 273 1.88 26.29 1.43
C THR A 273 2.27 24.86 1.88
N ARG A 274 2.60 24.66 3.17
CA ARG A 274 3.02 23.32 3.64
C ARG A 274 1.93 22.26 3.47
N LEU A 275 0.66 22.63 3.62
CA LEU A 275 -0.48 21.77 3.33
C LEU A 275 -0.46 21.27 1.87
N GLU A 276 -0.32 22.20 0.93
CA GLU A 276 -0.30 21.88 -0.50
C GLU A 276 0.96 21.08 -0.87
N GLN A 277 2.11 21.39 -0.26
CA GLN A 277 3.34 20.60 -0.42
C GLN A 277 3.14 19.15 0.03
N ALA A 278 2.50 18.92 1.17
CA ALA A 278 2.23 17.58 1.68
C ALA A 278 1.33 16.77 0.73
N GLU A 279 0.25 17.38 0.24
CA GLU A 279 -0.65 16.72 -0.72
C GLU A 279 -0.04 16.56 -2.11
N TYR A 280 0.83 17.49 -2.54
CA TYR A 280 1.62 17.33 -3.76
C TYR A 280 2.59 16.14 -3.67
N LEU A 281 3.34 16.02 -2.56
CA LEU A 281 4.24 14.89 -2.32
C LEU A 281 3.49 13.57 -2.30
N ARG A 282 2.31 13.54 -1.68
CA ARG A 282 1.43 12.37 -1.67
C ARG A 282 0.93 12.01 -3.08
N ALA A 283 0.50 13.00 -3.86
CA ALA A 283 0.07 12.82 -5.24
C ALA A 283 1.21 12.26 -6.12
N VAL A 284 2.41 12.84 -6.00
CA VAL A 284 3.61 12.35 -6.69
C VAL A 284 3.91 10.90 -6.32
N PHE A 285 3.91 10.57 -5.02
CA PHE A 285 4.11 9.19 -4.56
C PHE A 285 3.08 8.23 -5.16
N GLN A 286 1.79 8.56 -5.05
CA GLN A 286 0.70 7.69 -5.50
C GLN A 286 0.66 7.49 -7.02
N ARG A 287 1.01 8.52 -7.80
CA ARG A 287 0.88 8.50 -9.27
C ARG A 287 2.19 8.21 -10.01
N ARG A 288 3.35 8.44 -9.41
CA ARG A 288 4.67 8.28 -10.05
C ARG A 288 5.59 7.29 -9.34
N GLY A 289 5.37 7.02 -8.05
CA GLY A 289 6.17 6.08 -7.27
C GLY A 289 7.33 6.73 -6.50
N TYR A 290 8.21 5.88 -5.95
CA TYR A 290 9.24 6.25 -4.97
C TYR A 290 10.33 7.18 -5.51
N GLY A 291 10.82 6.92 -6.73
CA GLY A 291 11.93 7.69 -7.33
C GLY A 291 11.57 9.17 -7.48
N LYS A 292 10.40 9.46 -8.05
CA LYS A 292 9.90 10.83 -8.17
C LYS A 292 9.43 11.45 -6.88
N PHE A 293 8.93 10.65 -5.94
CA PHE A 293 8.68 11.15 -4.59
C PHE A 293 9.96 11.70 -3.96
N LEU A 294 11.08 10.98 -4.03
CA LEU A 294 12.36 11.45 -3.49
C LEU A 294 12.84 12.74 -4.17
N GLU A 295 12.79 12.82 -5.50
CA GLU A 295 13.15 14.06 -6.23
C GLU A 295 12.27 15.25 -5.87
N ALA A 296 10.97 15.01 -5.64
CA ALA A 296 10.06 16.05 -5.20
C ALA A 296 10.33 16.44 -3.74
N TYR A 297 10.58 15.47 -2.88
CA TYR A 297 10.91 15.66 -1.47
C TYR A 297 12.17 16.51 -1.31
N ASP A 298 13.26 16.16 -1.99
CA ASP A 298 14.54 16.87 -1.91
C ASP A 298 14.47 18.32 -2.45
N ARG A 299 13.47 18.63 -3.30
CA ARG A 299 13.23 20.00 -3.80
C ARG A 299 12.37 20.85 -2.86
N ILE A 300 11.60 20.21 -1.98
CA ILE A 300 10.59 20.87 -1.15
C ILE A 300 11.06 20.96 0.30
N VAL A 301 11.67 19.88 0.82
CA VAL A 301 12.03 19.70 2.22
C VAL A 301 13.53 19.86 2.39
N THR A 302 13.94 20.76 3.27
CA THR A 302 15.36 20.97 3.64
C THR A 302 15.81 19.93 4.67
N VAL A 303 17.13 19.86 4.94
CA VAL A 303 17.72 18.89 5.88
C VAL A 303 17.10 19.00 7.29
N ASP A 304 16.71 20.22 7.71
CA ASP A 304 16.06 20.51 8.99
C ASP A 304 14.53 20.65 8.86
N GLY A 305 13.90 19.90 7.94
CA GLY A 305 12.44 19.93 7.76
C GLY A 305 11.66 19.65 9.05
N SER A 306 10.45 20.19 9.17
CA SER A 306 9.62 19.96 10.36
C SER A 306 9.18 18.49 10.46
N TRP A 307 8.85 18.03 11.67
CA TRP A 307 8.47 16.61 11.89
C TRP A 307 7.36 16.14 10.96
N ASP A 308 6.41 17.01 10.62
CA ASP A 308 5.33 16.67 9.72
C ASP A 308 5.74 16.51 8.25
N GLN A 309 6.72 17.28 7.79
CA GLN A 309 7.30 17.08 6.47
C GLN A 309 8.10 15.76 6.45
N GLN A 310 8.89 15.50 7.50
CA GLN A 310 9.69 14.29 7.62
C GLN A 310 8.83 13.02 7.73
N ARG A 311 7.69 13.10 8.41
CA ARG A 311 6.68 12.04 8.52
C ARG A 311 6.21 11.53 7.15
N LEU A 312 6.16 12.38 6.11
CA LEU A 312 5.77 11.96 4.75
C LEU A 312 6.72 10.93 4.15
N THR A 313 7.95 10.81 4.65
CA THR A 313 8.89 9.78 4.19
C THR A 313 8.41 8.35 4.49
N LEU A 314 7.46 8.17 5.43
CA LEU A 314 6.78 6.88 5.67
C LEU A 314 5.97 6.40 4.47
N LEU A 315 5.50 7.30 3.59
CA LEU A 315 4.93 6.90 2.30
C LEU A 315 5.97 6.11 1.49
N GLY A 316 7.21 6.60 1.53
CA GLY A 316 8.35 6.14 0.77
C GLY A 316 9.10 4.93 1.35
N SER A 317 8.96 4.61 2.65
CA SER A 317 9.90 3.75 3.39
C SER A 317 9.86 2.24 3.07
N ALA A 318 9.35 1.83 1.92
CA ALA A 318 9.29 0.44 1.46
C ALA A 318 10.18 0.17 0.22
N ASP A 319 11.09 1.10 -0.11
CA ASP A 319 12.10 0.95 -1.16
C ASP A 319 13.52 1.01 -0.56
N VAL A 320 14.52 0.45 -1.23
CA VAL A 320 15.90 0.37 -0.74
C VAL A 320 16.49 1.77 -0.49
N GLU A 321 16.33 2.70 -1.44
CA GLU A 321 16.96 4.01 -1.36
C GLU A 321 16.32 4.87 -0.25
N THR A 322 14.99 4.92 -0.21
CA THR A 322 14.23 5.63 0.83
C THR A 322 14.47 5.02 2.21
N GLY A 323 14.49 3.69 2.32
CA GLY A 323 14.72 2.98 3.57
C GLY A 323 16.11 3.27 4.15
N ASN A 324 17.14 3.28 3.31
CA ASN A 324 18.50 3.66 3.72
C ASN A 324 18.59 5.09 4.25
N ARG A 325 17.78 6.02 3.72
CA ARG A 325 17.78 7.42 4.14
C ARG A 325 16.96 7.66 5.41
N PHE A 326 15.83 6.97 5.59
CA PHE A 326 14.79 7.41 6.53
C PHE A 326 14.32 6.37 7.53
N ALA A 327 14.54 5.06 7.31
CA ALA A 327 13.88 4.04 8.13
C ALA A 327 14.24 4.13 9.63
N GLU A 328 15.51 4.38 9.95
CA GLU A 328 15.96 4.58 11.33
C GLU A 328 15.52 5.93 11.91
N SER A 329 15.72 7.02 11.16
CA SER A 329 15.41 8.37 11.63
C SER A 329 13.92 8.56 11.88
N ASN A 330 13.05 7.88 11.13
CA ASN A 330 11.61 7.93 11.34
C ASN A 330 11.22 7.50 12.76
N VAL A 331 11.78 6.40 13.29
CA VAL A 331 11.48 5.96 14.67
C VAL A 331 11.86 7.03 15.69
N ARG A 332 13.04 7.65 15.51
CA ARG A 332 13.51 8.72 16.39
C ARG A 332 12.60 9.95 16.33
N GLN A 333 12.28 10.42 15.14
CA GLN A 333 11.42 11.58 14.92
C GLN A 333 10.01 11.36 15.48
N GLN A 334 9.47 10.14 15.38
CA GLN A 334 8.16 9.82 15.97
C GLN A 334 8.17 9.90 17.49
N LEU A 335 9.25 9.49 18.15
CA LEU A 335 9.40 9.60 19.59
C LEU A 335 9.62 11.06 20.04
N GLU A 336 10.44 11.81 19.30
CA GLU A 336 10.70 13.24 19.55
C GLU A 336 9.43 14.07 19.41
N GLU A 337 8.64 13.86 18.36
CA GLU A 337 7.37 14.55 18.16
C GLU A 337 6.34 14.17 19.23
N ALA A 338 6.26 12.88 19.61
CA ALA A 338 5.38 12.45 20.70
C ALA A 338 5.75 13.08 22.05
N ARG A 339 7.05 13.21 22.32
CA ARG A 339 7.58 13.89 23.51
C ARG A 339 7.24 15.38 23.50
N HIS A 340 7.42 16.05 22.36
CA HIS A 340 7.04 17.46 22.20
C HIS A 340 5.55 17.67 22.40
N LEU A 341 4.70 16.84 21.78
CA LEU A 341 3.26 16.85 22.00
C LEU A 341 2.90 16.70 23.49
N TRP A 342 3.57 15.78 24.19
CA TRP A 342 3.35 15.61 25.63
C TRP A 342 3.75 16.87 26.41
N GLN A 343 4.93 17.41 26.14
CA GLN A 343 5.44 18.62 26.78
C GLN A 343 4.51 19.81 26.56
N GLU A 344 3.96 19.97 25.36
CA GLU A 344 3.03 21.06 25.10
C GLU A 344 1.65 20.84 25.74
N VAL A 345 1.14 19.62 25.78
CA VAL A 345 -0.19 19.35 26.36
C VAL A 345 -0.16 19.34 27.90
N HIS A 346 0.89 18.79 28.50
CA HIS A 346 0.98 18.57 29.94
C HIS A 346 1.91 19.56 30.65
N LYS A 347 2.72 20.33 29.91
CA LYS A 347 3.73 21.26 30.43
C LYS A 347 4.77 20.58 31.33
N GLU A 348 5.09 19.32 31.00
CA GLU A 348 6.05 18.45 31.72
C GLU A 348 6.91 17.65 30.73
N ASP A 349 8.15 17.31 31.09
CA ASP A 349 8.99 16.40 30.29
C ASP A 349 8.86 14.95 30.81
N PRO A 350 8.38 13.99 30.00
CA PRO A 350 8.10 12.64 30.48
C PRO A 350 9.36 11.76 30.51
N THR A 351 9.41 10.73 31.35
CA THR A 351 10.38 9.64 31.09
C THR A 351 9.96 8.85 29.85
N ASP A 352 10.87 8.05 29.27
CA ASP A 352 10.51 7.16 28.14
C ASP A 352 9.34 6.23 28.53
N GLU A 353 9.38 5.63 29.73
CA GLU A 353 8.32 4.72 30.21
C GLU A 353 6.99 5.45 30.40
N ALA A 354 7.01 6.68 30.94
CA ALA A 354 5.83 7.50 31.13
C ALA A 354 5.20 7.89 29.79
N LEU A 355 6.02 8.28 28.80
CA LEU A 355 5.55 8.61 27.46
C LEU A 355 4.93 7.40 26.78
N ILE A 356 5.58 6.24 26.81
CA ILE A 356 5.06 5.00 26.22
C ILE A 356 3.74 4.58 26.90
N ALA A 357 3.64 4.70 28.22
CA ALA A 357 2.40 4.44 28.94
C ALA A 357 1.28 5.42 28.53
N ALA A 358 1.61 6.71 28.40
CA ALA A 358 0.69 7.76 28.00
C ALA A 358 0.16 7.59 26.57
N LEU A 359 0.96 7.05 25.65
CA LEU A 359 0.53 6.75 24.29
C LEU A 359 -0.60 5.72 24.22
N ASN A 360 -0.88 4.99 25.31
CA ASN A 360 -2.00 4.06 25.42
C ASN A 360 -3.31 4.71 25.87
N GLU A 361 -3.44 6.04 25.94
CA GLU A 361 -4.73 6.65 26.26
C GLU A 361 -5.77 6.38 25.14
N PRO A 362 -6.97 5.87 25.47
CA PRO A 362 -7.99 5.61 24.46
C PRO A 362 -8.56 6.91 23.88
N THR A 363 -8.91 6.89 22.59
CA THR A 363 -9.64 8.00 21.96
C THR A 363 -11.05 8.12 22.52
N SER A 364 -11.50 9.35 22.79
CA SER A 364 -12.90 9.64 23.12
C SER A 364 -13.65 10.22 21.91
N PRO A 365 -14.99 10.04 21.79
CA PRO A 365 -15.78 10.69 20.74
C PRO A 365 -15.61 12.20 20.68
N ILE A 366 -15.51 12.84 21.84
CA ILE A 366 -15.17 14.23 22.03
C ILE A 366 -14.12 14.33 23.15
N GLY A 367 -13.15 15.23 23.00
CA GLY A 367 -12.21 15.53 24.07
C GLY A 367 -12.87 16.37 25.15
N THR A 368 -12.59 16.07 26.43
CA THR A 368 -13.00 16.91 27.56
C THR A 368 -11.80 17.20 28.45
N ALA A 369 -11.68 18.42 28.97
CA ALA A 369 -10.66 18.71 29.97
C ALA A 369 -10.81 17.81 31.21
N SER A 370 -9.76 17.69 32.02
CA SER A 370 -9.75 16.86 33.25
C SER A 370 -10.86 17.21 34.25
N SER A 371 -11.35 18.46 34.25
CA SER A 371 -12.51 18.90 35.04
C SER A 371 -13.86 18.38 34.51
N GLY A 372 -13.89 17.86 33.27
CA GLY A 372 -15.10 17.44 32.55
C GLY A 372 -16.01 18.60 32.13
N GLN A 373 -15.59 19.85 32.31
CA GLN A 373 -16.44 21.04 32.13
C GLN A 373 -16.23 21.78 30.80
N SER A 374 -15.21 21.42 30.02
CA SER A 374 -14.94 22.07 28.74
C SER A 374 -14.54 21.05 27.67
N ILE A 375 -14.87 21.39 26.42
CA ILE A 375 -14.55 20.59 25.24
C ILE A 375 -13.11 20.89 24.81
N GLN A 376 -12.35 19.83 24.56
CA GLN A 376 -11.04 19.90 23.91
C GLN A 376 -11.18 19.40 22.46
N VAL A 377 -10.76 20.22 21.51
CA VAL A 377 -10.85 19.91 20.07
C VAL A 377 -9.98 18.71 19.72
N ILE A 378 -8.70 18.77 20.09
CA ILE A 378 -7.77 17.64 20.06
C ILE A 378 -7.28 17.42 21.50
N ASP A 379 -7.73 16.32 22.10
CA ASP A 379 -7.31 15.81 23.42
C ASP A 379 -6.10 14.89 23.30
N TRP A 380 -5.47 14.59 24.44
CA TRP A 380 -4.31 13.70 24.48
C TRP A 380 -4.62 12.33 23.89
N GLY A 381 -5.78 11.72 24.19
CA GLY A 381 -6.18 10.44 23.58
C GLY A 381 -6.16 10.43 22.04
N LEU A 382 -6.54 11.53 21.37
CA LEU A 382 -6.45 11.62 19.90
C LEU A 382 -5.00 11.79 19.41
N TRP A 383 -4.18 12.58 20.11
CA TRP A 383 -2.75 12.71 19.84
C TRP A 383 -1.98 11.41 20.05
N ALA A 384 -2.24 10.74 21.18
CA ALA A 384 -1.65 9.46 21.58
C ALA A 384 -1.91 8.38 20.53
N ALA A 385 -3.16 8.26 20.06
CA ALA A 385 -3.52 7.32 19.02
C ALA A 385 -2.82 7.63 17.68
N PHE A 386 -2.74 8.91 17.30
CA PHE A 386 -2.00 9.34 16.10
C PHE A 386 -0.51 9.00 16.18
N ALA A 387 0.15 9.36 17.29
CA ALA A 387 1.57 9.10 17.50
C ALA A 387 1.88 7.60 17.58
N GLN A 388 1.05 6.83 18.29
CA GLN A 388 1.23 5.39 18.44
C GLN A 388 1.18 4.65 17.09
N ARG A 389 0.22 4.99 16.21
CA ARG A 389 0.13 4.39 14.87
C ARG A 389 1.40 4.62 14.05
N HIS A 390 1.89 5.85 14.01
CA HIS A 390 3.08 6.17 13.23
C HIS A 390 4.36 5.58 13.82
N LEU A 391 4.47 5.49 15.15
CA LEU A 391 5.60 4.84 15.80
C LEU A 391 5.62 3.32 15.50
N CYS A 392 4.47 2.65 15.59
CA CYS A 392 4.34 1.23 15.24
C CYS A 392 4.67 0.97 13.76
N GLU A 393 4.17 1.79 12.85
CA GLU A 393 4.53 1.69 11.42
C GLU A 393 6.04 1.89 11.20
N SER A 394 6.63 2.92 11.82
CA SER A 394 8.05 3.25 11.66
C SER A 394 8.96 2.10 12.10
N VAL A 395 8.69 1.49 13.26
CA VAL A 395 9.52 0.39 13.77
C VAL A 395 9.35 -0.88 12.94
N ALA A 396 8.13 -1.19 12.49
CA ALA A 396 7.87 -2.32 11.60
C ALA A 396 8.61 -2.16 10.27
N ARG A 397 8.63 -0.95 9.69
CA ARG A 397 9.36 -0.67 8.44
C ARG A 397 10.86 -0.69 8.61
N TRP A 398 11.38 -0.24 9.75
CA TRP A 398 12.82 -0.28 10.00
C TRP A 398 13.35 -1.71 10.11
N ALA A 399 12.63 -2.58 10.81
CA ALA A 399 12.94 -4.00 10.85
C ALA A 399 12.83 -4.64 9.46
N HIS A 400 11.70 -4.44 8.76
CA HIS A 400 11.46 -4.99 7.43
C HIS A 400 12.54 -4.57 6.41
N HIS A 401 12.96 -3.31 6.43
CA HIS A 401 14.03 -2.80 5.57
C HIS A 401 15.34 -3.55 5.77
N ASN A 402 15.75 -3.78 7.02
CA ASN A 402 16.99 -4.50 7.31
C ASN A 402 16.88 -5.98 6.99
N ASP A 403 15.77 -6.63 7.35
CA ASP A 403 15.57 -8.07 7.13
C ASP A 403 15.47 -8.41 5.63
N TYR A 404 14.57 -7.73 4.91
CA TYR A 404 14.14 -8.16 3.59
C TYR A 404 14.70 -7.30 2.46
N MET A 405 14.89 -5.99 2.67
CA MET A 405 15.36 -5.10 1.60
C MET A 405 16.89 -5.08 1.50
N LEU A 406 17.58 -5.11 2.64
CA LEU A 406 19.05 -5.15 2.69
C LEU A 406 19.63 -6.56 2.86
N GLY A 407 18.83 -7.55 3.26
CA GLY A 407 19.32 -8.90 3.55
C GLY A 407 20.26 -8.95 4.76
N LEU A 408 20.00 -8.12 5.78
CA LEU A 408 20.76 -8.01 7.03
C LEU A 408 19.94 -8.52 8.22
N PRO A 409 19.63 -9.84 8.30
CA PRO A 409 18.70 -10.39 9.29
C PRO A 409 19.18 -10.23 10.73
N GLN A 410 20.50 -10.20 10.98
CA GLN A 410 21.04 -9.94 12.32
C GLN A 410 20.73 -8.51 12.77
N ARG A 411 20.87 -7.53 11.87
CA ARG A 411 20.55 -6.14 12.18
C ARG A 411 19.07 -5.94 12.42
N GLY A 412 18.22 -6.57 11.60
CA GLY A 412 16.80 -6.64 11.89
C GLY A 412 16.53 -7.21 13.28
N GLN A 413 17.25 -8.27 13.69
CA GLN A 413 17.06 -8.92 15.00
C GLN A 413 17.38 -8.01 16.18
N GLU A 414 18.44 -7.23 16.08
CA GLU A 414 18.75 -6.21 17.07
C GLU A 414 17.62 -5.18 17.18
N ILE A 415 17.10 -4.70 16.04
CA ILE A 415 16.00 -3.74 15.98
C ILE A 415 14.73 -4.31 16.62
N ALA A 416 14.31 -5.52 16.22
CA ALA A 416 13.14 -6.17 16.77
C ALA A 416 13.27 -6.43 18.28
N THR A 417 14.45 -6.81 18.75
CA THR A 417 14.72 -7.04 20.18
C THR A 417 14.64 -5.74 20.98
N ALA A 418 15.26 -4.67 20.49
CA ALA A 418 15.19 -3.35 21.11
C ALA A 418 13.76 -2.79 21.13
N ALA A 419 13.01 -2.99 20.05
CA ALA A 419 11.60 -2.62 19.97
C ALA A 419 10.75 -3.40 20.98
N ASN A 420 10.95 -4.71 21.11
CA ASN A 420 10.22 -5.53 22.08
C ASN A 420 10.51 -5.08 23.53
N ALA A 421 11.75 -4.69 23.84
CA ALA A 421 12.11 -4.23 25.18
C ALA A 421 11.45 -2.92 25.57
N ARG A 422 11.21 -2.01 24.61
CA ARG A 422 10.76 -0.63 24.88
C ARG A 422 9.29 -0.38 24.55
N LEU A 423 8.75 -1.07 23.55
CA LEU A 423 7.46 -0.74 22.93
C LEU A 423 6.40 -1.82 23.12
N ALA A 424 6.73 -2.97 23.73
CA ALA A 424 5.79 -4.09 23.88
C ALA A 424 4.52 -3.76 24.69
N SER A 425 4.54 -2.70 25.50
CA SER A 425 3.38 -2.22 26.25
C SER A 425 2.45 -1.34 25.41
N LEU A 426 2.83 -0.91 24.20
CA LEU A 426 1.93 -0.15 23.33
C LEU A 426 0.79 -1.04 22.85
N ARG A 427 -0.42 -0.49 22.86
CA ARG A 427 -1.67 -1.19 22.54
C ARG A 427 -1.68 -1.78 21.14
N LEU A 428 -1.10 -1.08 20.16
CA LEU A 428 -1.01 -1.52 18.75
C LEU A 428 0.27 -2.32 18.44
N TYR A 429 1.21 -2.45 19.37
CA TYR A 429 2.44 -3.20 19.17
C TYR A 429 2.25 -4.67 18.75
N PRO A 430 1.21 -5.40 19.22
CA PRO A 430 0.97 -6.77 18.76
C PRO A 430 0.91 -6.90 17.22
N ILE A 431 0.42 -5.87 16.52
CA ILE A 431 0.36 -5.86 15.05
C ILE A 431 1.77 -5.68 14.46
N ALA A 432 2.57 -4.75 15.01
CA ALA A 432 3.95 -4.53 14.56
C ALA A 432 4.82 -5.78 14.81
N ALA A 433 4.61 -6.45 15.94
CA ALA A 433 5.32 -7.67 16.29
C ALA A 433 5.09 -8.81 15.28
N VAL A 434 3.92 -8.88 14.64
CA VAL A 434 3.66 -9.86 13.57
C VAL A 434 4.54 -9.58 12.36
N SER A 435 4.64 -8.33 11.92
CA SER A 435 5.49 -7.93 10.79
C SER A 435 6.99 -8.10 11.04
N MET A 436 7.41 -8.11 12.30
CA MET A 436 8.80 -8.27 12.73
C MET A 436 9.18 -9.70 13.15
N ALA A 437 8.23 -10.63 13.16
CA ALA A 437 8.48 -12.02 13.52
C ALA A 437 9.40 -12.67 12.48
N ARG A 438 10.36 -13.51 12.92
CA ARG A 438 11.29 -14.21 12.00
C ARG A 438 11.13 -15.72 11.95
N ASN A 439 10.38 -16.28 12.88
CA ASN A 439 10.16 -17.71 12.98
C ASN A 439 8.74 -18.00 13.47
N GLN A 440 8.34 -19.26 13.32
CA GLN A 440 7.00 -19.71 13.68
C GLN A 440 6.65 -19.43 15.15
N THR A 441 7.61 -19.52 16.06
CA THR A 441 7.38 -19.30 17.50
C THR A 441 7.07 -17.84 17.81
N GLU A 442 7.85 -16.91 17.26
CA GLU A 442 7.62 -15.47 17.41
C GLU A 442 6.30 -15.05 16.78
N TYR A 443 6.03 -15.55 15.56
CA TYR A 443 4.79 -15.29 14.84
C TYR A 443 3.56 -15.79 15.59
N ALA A 444 3.57 -17.04 16.07
CA ALA A 444 2.44 -17.61 16.82
C ALA A 444 2.14 -16.84 18.10
N ARG A 445 3.18 -16.35 18.79
CA ARG A 445 3.03 -15.48 19.97
C ARG A 445 2.41 -14.14 19.60
N ALA A 446 2.92 -13.47 18.57
CA ALA A 446 2.43 -12.17 18.12
C ALA A 446 0.98 -12.25 17.58
N ILE A 447 0.63 -13.29 16.81
CA ILE A 447 -0.74 -13.53 16.36
C ILE A 447 -1.69 -13.80 17.52
N THR A 448 -1.22 -14.48 18.57
CA THR A 448 -2.05 -14.73 19.76
C THR A 448 -2.39 -13.44 20.49
N THR A 449 -1.44 -12.53 20.68
CA THR A 449 -1.71 -11.21 21.28
C THR A 449 -2.53 -10.31 20.36
N ALA A 450 -2.30 -10.35 19.04
CA ALA A 450 -3.13 -9.61 18.08
C ALA A 450 -4.58 -10.10 18.05
N ARG A 451 -4.84 -11.41 18.20
CA ARG A 451 -6.20 -11.96 18.34
C ARG A 451 -6.90 -11.52 19.62
N ALA A 452 -6.16 -11.43 20.73
CA ALA A 452 -6.72 -10.90 21.98
C ALA A 452 -7.12 -9.43 21.82
N LEU A 453 -6.24 -8.61 21.21
CA LEU A 453 -6.55 -7.23 20.86
C LEU A 453 -7.80 -7.13 19.99
N LEU A 454 -7.93 -7.98 18.97
CA LEU A 454 -9.11 -8.01 18.11
C LEU A 454 -10.40 -8.37 18.88
N ALA A 455 -10.33 -9.34 19.78
CA ALA A 455 -11.50 -9.80 20.54
C ALA A 455 -12.03 -8.70 21.47
N ASP A 456 -11.13 -7.90 22.06
CA ASP A 456 -11.47 -6.86 23.03
C ASP A 456 -11.76 -5.50 22.36
N HIS A 457 -11.02 -5.18 21.30
CA HIS A 457 -11.00 -3.86 20.66
C HIS A 457 -10.90 -3.95 19.13
N PRO A 458 -11.90 -4.52 18.45
CA PRO A 458 -11.88 -4.64 16.99
C PRO A 458 -11.84 -3.29 16.28
N GLU A 459 -12.34 -2.21 16.90
CA GLU A 459 -12.29 -0.86 16.35
C GLU A 459 -10.88 -0.27 16.19
N LEU A 460 -9.88 -0.82 16.90
CA LEU A 460 -8.50 -0.34 16.82
C LEU A 460 -7.72 -0.92 15.64
N ILE A 461 -8.27 -1.96 15.00
CA ILE A 461 -7.62 -2.63 13.87
C ILE A 461 -8.15 -1.99 12.58
N SER A 462 -7.24 -1.47 11.76
CA SER A 462 -7.56 -0.92 10.44
C SER A 462 -7.76 -2.06 9.43
N ALA A 463 -8.43 -1.79 8.31
CA ALA A 463 -8.55 -2.77 7.22
C ALA A 463 -7.17 -3.28 6.71
N PRO A 464 -6.17 -2.43 6.44
CA PRO A 464 -4.85 -2.92 6.02
C PRO A 464 -4.13 -3.74 7.10
N ALA A 465 -4.19 -3.35 8.39
CA ALA A 465 -3.63 -4.15 9.48
C ALA A 465 -4.31 -5.53 9.59
N TRP A 466 -5.63 -5.57 9.41
CA TRP A 466 -6.36 -6.84 9.42
C TRP A 466 -5.89 -7.76 8.30
N MET A 467 -5.72 -7.21 7.09
CA MET A 467 -5.16 -7.99 5.98
C MET A 467 -3.78 -8.51 6.32
N LEU A 468 -2.87 -7.66 6.79
CA LEU A 468 -1.53 -8.05 7.23
C LEU A 468 -1.55 -9.24 8.21
N LEU A 469 -2.41 -9.19 9.23
CA LEU A 469 -2.54 -10.25 10.25
C LEU A 469 -3.03 -11.60 9.69
N ARG A 470 -3.60 -11.60 8.49
CA ARG A 470 -4.07 -12.80 7.79
C ARG A 470 -3.08 -13.34 6.77
N HIS A 471 -2.07 -12.56 6.38
CA HIS A 471 -1.06 -13.03 5.43
C HIS A 471 -0.11 -14.02 6.10
N LYS A 472 0.31 -15.04 5.34
CA LYS A 472 1.36 -15.94 5.80
C LYS A 472 2.71 -15.21 5.74
N PRO A 473 3.56 -15.31 6.77
CA PRO A 473 4.95 -14.87 6.64
C PRO A 473 5.76 -15.84 5.76
N ASP A 474 6.89 -15.38 5.22
CA ASP A 474 7.70 -16.14 4.26
C ASP A 474 8.28 -17.45 4.83
N PHE A 475 8.65 -17.45 6.11
CA PHE A 475 9.17 -18.65 6.79
C PHE A 475 8.07 -19.68 7.16
N ALA A 476 6.79 -19.33 7.01
CA ALA A 476 5.69 -20.21 7.39
C ALA A 476 5.03 -20.87 6.16
N ASN A 477 4.72 -22.16 6.31
CA ASN A 477 4.00 -22.93 5.29
C ASN A 477 2.53 -22.50 5.16
N LYS A 478 1.94 -21.95 6.23
CA LYS A 478 0.57 -21.42 6.26
C LYS A 478 0.48 -20.29 7.28
N ALA A 479 -0.50 -19.40 7.11
CA ALA A 479 -0.84 -18.42 8.13
C ALA A 479 -1.47 -19.11 9.35
N ASP A 480 -1.21 -18.57 10.54
CA ASP A 480 -1.96 -18.96 11.74
C ASP A 480 -3.39 -18.41 11.62
N THR A 481 -4.35 -19.13 12.21
CA THR A 481 -5.76 -18.75 12.06
C THR A 481 -6.04 -17.41 12.72
N PHE A 482 -6.43 -16.44 11.90
CA PHE A 482 -6.94 -15.13 12.31
C PHE A 482 -8.36 -14.93 11.76
N PRO A 483 -9.29 -14.28 12.50
CA PRO A 483 -10.67 -14.09 12.03
C PRO A 483 -10.73 -13.39 10.68
N ARG A 484 -11.74 -13.75 9.88
CA ARG A 484 -12.06 -13.03 8.62
C ARG A 484 -12.48 -11.60 8.94
N ASP A 485 -12.26 -10.71 7.97
CA ASP A 485 -12.56 -9.27 8.05
C ASP A 485 -14.05 -9.00 8.35
N ASP A 486 -14.93 -9.88 7.86
CA ASP A 486 -16.37 -9.81 8.10
C ASP A 486 -16.75 -10.05 9.58
N ALA A 487 -15.82 -10.43 10.46
CA ALA A 487 -16.07 -10.41 11.91
C ALA A 487 -16.41 -9.00 12.43
N PHE A 488 -15.94 -7.94 11.76
CA PHE A 488 -16.19 -6.55 12.16
C PHE A 488 -16.55 -5.62 10.99
N PHE A 489 -15.92 -5.80 9.82
CA PHE A 489 -16.12 -4.97 8.64
C PHE A 489 -17.37 -5.39 7.84
N ARG A 490 -18.54 -5.12 8.42
CA ARG A 490 -19.86 -5.35 7.81
C ARG A 490 -20.70 -4.07 7.79
N PRO A 491 -21.11 -3.56 6.61
CA PRO A 491 -20.72 -4.01 5.26
C PRO A 491 -19.21 -3.80 4.98
N HIS A 492 -18.68 -4.30 3.84
CA HIS A 492 -17.24 -4.14 3.48
C HIS A 492 -16.76 -2.69 3.60
N VAL A 493 -17.56 -1.80 3.01
CA VAL A 493 -17.28 -0.37 2.90
C VAL A 493 -18.40 0.36 3.64
N PRO A 494 -18.10 1.29 4.55
CA PRO A 494 -19.13 2.05 5.26
C PRO A 494 -20.14 2.70 4.29
N THR A 495 -21.42 2.61 4.63
CA THR A 495 -22.55 3.05 3.79
C THR A 495 -22.30 4.41 3.14
N GLY A 496 -22.51 4.47 1.82
CA GLY A 496 -22.39 5.69 1.02
C GLY A 496 -20.97 6.18 0.80
N THR A 497 -19.94 5.37 1.05
CA THR A 497 -18.53 5.77 0.89
C THR A 497 -17.79 4.91 -0.13
N ALA A 498 -16.57 5.34 -0.46
CA ALA A 498 -15.54 4.56 -1.14
C ALA A 498 -14.29 4.49 -0.24
N PHE A 499 -14.51 4.37 1.07
CA PHE A 499 -13.45 4.39 2.07
C PHE A 499 -12.57 3.14 1.93
N GLU A 500 -11.25 3.34 1.74
CA GLU A 500 -10.23 2.29 1.71
C GLU A 500 -10.53 1.11 0.75
N LEU A 501 -11.16 1.37 -0.41
CA LEU A 501 -11.66 0.35 -1.34
C LEU A 501 -10.66 -0.77 -1.65
N ARG A 502 -9.39 -0.41 -1.86
CA ARG A 502 -8.32 -1.38 -2.11
C ARG A 502 -8.31 -2.46 -1.02
N TRP A 503 -8.15 -2.07 0.24
CA TRP A 503 -7.98 -3.01 1.36
C TRP A 503 -9.28 -3.71 1.76
N ARG A 504 -10.42 -3.06 1.51
CA ARG A 504 -11.73 -3.57 1.96
C ARG A 504 -12.45 -4.42 0.94
N ALA A 505 -12.23 -4.20 -0.36
CA ALA A 505 -13.09 -4.77 -1.39
C ALA A 505 -12.36 -5.23 -2.66
N LEU A 506 -11.25 -4.58 -3.04
CA LEU A 506 -10.68 -4.73 -4.39
C LEU A 506 -9.30 -5.41 -4.44
N GLN A 507 -8.64 -5.65 -3.31
CA GLN A 507 -7.35 -6.33 -3.29
C GLN A 507 -7.51 -7.84 -3.46
N THR A 508 -6.76 -8.41 -4.39
CA THR A 508 -6.71 -9.84 -4.67
C THR A 508 -5.65 -10.58 -3.82
N PRO A 509 -5.93 -11.79 -3.33
CA PRO A 509 -7.24 -12.47 -3.39
C PRO A 509 -8.25 -11.81 -2.43
N CYS A 510 -9.40 -11.40 -2.95
CA CYS A 510 -10.50 -10.92 -2.12
C CYS A 510 -11.33 -12.13 -1.69
N GLU A 511 -11.23 -12.51 -0.42
CA GLU A 511 -11.92 -13.71 0.08
C GLU A 511 -13.45 -13.56 0.18
N ARG A 512 -13.94 -12.33 0.06
CA ARG A 512 -15.36 -12.01 0.02
C ARG A 512 -15.63 -11.18 -1.25
N PRO A 513 -15.76 -11.83 -2.43
CA PRO A 513 -15.93 -11.13 -3.69
C PRO A 513 -17.09 -10.14 -3.65
N VAL A 514 -16.88 -8.99 -4.30
CA VAL A 514 -17.87 -7.93 -4.41
C VAL A 514 -18.58 -7.99 -5.76
N PRO A 515 -19.90 -7.73 -5.82
CA PRO A 515 -20.64 -7.72 -7.07
C PRO A 515 -20.21 -6.52 -7.92
N ILE A 516 -20.22 -6.68 -9.24
CA ILE A 516 -19.74 -5.66 -10.18
C ILE A 516 -20.54 -4.36 -10.07
N GLU A 517 -21.82 -4.43 -9.71
CA GLU A 517 -22.69 -3.27 -9.50
C GLU A 517 -22.18 -2.39 -8.36
N ALA A 518 -21.59 -2.99 -7.32
CA ALA A 518 -21.00 -2.22 -6.23
C ALA A 518 -19.73 -1.49 -6.69
N VAL A 519 -18.91 -2.16 -7.48
CA VAL A 519 -17.69 -1.57 -8.06
C VAL A 519 -18.04 -0.43 -9.02
N GLN A 520 -19.08 -0.59 -9.84
CA GLN A 520 -19.57 0.47 -10.73
C GLN A 520 -20.07 1.70 -9.94
N LEU A 521 -20.78 1.50 -8.83
CA LEU A 521 -21.19 2.60 -7.97
C LEU A 521 -19.98 3.31 -7.34
N TRP A 522 -18.99 2.55 -6.90
CA TRP A 522 -17.76 3.09 -6.35
C TRP A 522 -16.92 3.83 -7.39
N SER A 523 -16.78 3.33 -8.61
CA SER A 523 -16.05 4.05 -9.67
C SER A 523 -16.75 5.35 -10.07
N GLN A 524 -18.09 5.39 -10.01
CA GLN A 524 -18.85 6.62 -10.19
C GLN A 524 -18.65 7.62 -9.04
N THR A 525 -18.47 7.13 -7.81
CA THR A 525 -18.25 7.96 -6.61
C THR A 525 -16.80 8.45 -6.51
N ALA A 526 -15.86 7.59 -6.91
CA ALA A 526 -14.42 7.75 -6.84
C ALA A 526 -13.75 7.56 -8.22
N PRO A 527 -14.02 8.43 -9.21
CA PRO A 527 -13.54 8.26 -10.59
C PRO A 527 -12.02 8.38 -10.78
N TYR A 528 -11.29 8.89 -9.78
CA TYR A 528 -9.83 8.99 -9.77
C TYR A 528 -9.16 7.88 -8.95
N ASP A 529 -9.93 6.92 -8.41
CA ASP A 529 -9.40 5.69 -7.83
C ASP A 529 -9.12 4.67 -8.94
N THR A 530 -7.83 4.43 -9.21
CA THR A 530 -7.37 3.56 -10.30
C THR A 530 -7.82 2.11 -10.12
N TRP A 531 -7.98 1.63 -8.87
CA TRP A 531 -8.41 0.27 -8.60
C TRP A 531 -9.90 0.10 -8.87
N ALA A 532 -10.73 1.03 -8.40
CA ALA A 532 -12.16 1.02 -8.68
C ALA A 532 -12.43 1.09 -10.19
N ALA A 533 -11.75 2.00 -10.89
CA ALA A 533 -11.86 2.12 -12.34
C ALA A 533 -11.40 0.85 -13.06
N TRP A 534 -10.24 0.28 -12.70
CA TRP A 534 -9.72 -0.94 -13.32
C TRP A 534 -10.63 -2.15 -13.12
N TYR A 535 -11.14 -2.36 -11.90
CA TYR A 535 -11.97 -3.53 -11.60
C TYR A 535 -13.33 -3.47 -12.34
N THR A 536 -13.82 -2.28 -12.74
CA THR A 536 -15.00 -2.20 -13.64
C THR A 536 -14.73 -2.70 -15.06
N LEU A 537 -13.48 -2.63 -15.53
CA LEU A 537 -13.11 -3.07 -16.87
C LEU A 537 -12.89 -4.58 -16.96
N TRP A 538 -12.26 -5.15 -15.92
CA TRP A 538 -11.84 -6.53 -15.94
C TRP A 538 -12.08 -7.21 -14.59
N PRO A 539 -13.34 -7.51 -14.25
CA PRO A 539 -13.63 -8.33 -13.09
C PRO A 539 -13.17 -9.77 -13.32
N ASP A 540 -12.99 -10.51 -12.23
CA ASP A 540 -12.46 -11.87 -12.27
C ASP A 540 -13.26 -12.78 -13.22
N ASN A 541 -12.56 -13.64 -13.95
CA ASN A 541 -13.11 -14.60 -14.93
C ASN A 541 -13.77 -13.99 -16.19
N GLN A 542 -13.53 -12.72 -16.51
CA GLN A 542 -13.92 -12.12 -17.79
C GLN A 542 -12.78 -12.10 -18.81
N PRO A 543 -13.07 -12.02 -20.12
CA PRO A 543 -12.03 -11.76 -21.12
C PRO A 543 -11.35 -10.42 -20.86
N LYS A 544 -10.07 -10.33 -21.23
CA LYS A 544 -9.30 -9.08 -21.12
C LYS A 544 -10.01 -7.94 -21.87
N PRO A 545 -10.09 -6.72 -21.30
CA PRO A 545 -10.75 -5.60 -21.95
C PRO A 545 -9.98 -5.17 -23.19
N THR A 546 -10.66 -4.50 -24.13
CA THR A 546 -10.05 -3.89 -25.32
C THR A 546 -9.40 -2.54 -24.99
N MET A 547 -8.47 -2.09 -25.84
CA MET A 547 -7.87 -0.76 -25.71
C MET A 547 -8.91 0.37 -25.74
N ALA A 548 -9.97 0.24 -26.54
CA ALA A 548 -11.05 1.22 -26.59
C ALA A 548 -11.82 1.29 -25.26
N GLN A 549 -12.15 0.15 -24.65
CA GLN A 549 -12.78 0.10 -23.33
C GLN A 549 -11.88 0.70 -22.25
N ALA A 550 -10.60 0.32 -22.25
CA ALA A 550 -9.61 0.84 -21.30
C ALA A 550 -9.49 2.37 -21.38
N ARG A 551 -9.37 2.94 -22.59
CA ARG A 551 -9.38 4.40 -22.81
C ARG A 551 -10.68 5.04 -22.37
N GLY A 552 -11.84 4.41 -22.59
CA GLY A 552 -13.14 4.93 -22.18
C GLY A 552 -13.26 5.14 -20.67
N VAL A 553 -12.73 4.21 -19.87
CA VAL A 553 -12.82 4.27 -18.39
C VAL A 553 -11.66 5.02 -17.75
N LEU A 554 -10.44 4.84 -18.26
CA LEU A 554 -9.21 5.37 -17.64
C LEU A 554 -8.66 6.63 -18.31
N SER A 555 -9.33 7.21 -19.31
CA SER A 555 -8.82 8.36 -20.09
C SER A 555 -8.26 9.48 -19.23
N THR A 556 -8.95 9.85 -18.14
CA THR A 556 -8.51 10.90 -17.22
C THR A 556 -7.21 10.55 -16.50
N LEU A 557 -6.95 9.27 -16.20
CA LEU A 557 -5.80 8.81 -15.44
C LEU A 557 -4.60 8.41 -16.31
N LEU A 558 -4.84 7.93 -17.54
CA LEU A 558 -3.80 7.37 -18.40
C LEU A 558 -2.62 8.31 -18.67
N ASP A 559 -2.84 9.62 -18.66
CA ASP A 559 -1.81 10.61 -18.98
C ASP A 559 -0.87 10.94 -17.81
N TYR A 560 -1.21 10.56 -16.57
CA TYR A 560 -0.43 10.98 -15.39
C TYR A 560 -0.32 9.95 -14.27
N ASP A 561 -1.12 8.89 -14.30
CA ASP A 561 -1.08 7.79 -13.33
C ASP A 561 -0.30 6.60 -13.91
N LEU A 562 0.86 6.33 -13.32
CA LEU A 562 1.73 5.22 -13.70
C LEU A 562 1.05 3.85 -13.53
N ASN A 563 0.24 3.65 -12.48
CA ASN A 563 -0.46 2.38 -12.28
C ASN A 563 -1.55 2.16 -13.33
N ALA A 564 -2.29 3.21 -13.70
CA ALA A 564 -3.30 3.12 -14.76
C ALA A 564 -2.64 2.76 -16.10
N ALA A 565 -1.58 3.48 -16.47
CA ALA A 565 -0.82 3.21 -17.69
C ALA A 565 -0.19 1.80 -17.67
N ARG A 566 0.34 1.37 -16.52
CA ARG A 566 0.93 0.03 -16.34
C ARG A 566 -0.12 -1.07 -16.50
N TYR A 567 -1.28 -0.95 -15.88
CA TYR A 567 -2.34 -1.96 -16.01
C TYR A 567 -2.80 -2.10 -17.47
N VAL A 568 -2.98 -0.98 -18.17
CA VAL A 568 -3.33 -1.04 -19.60
C VAL A 568 -2.19 -1.65 -20.42
N TYR A 569 -0.94 -1.26 -20.18
CA TYR A 569 0.19 -1.81 -20.91
C TYR A 569 0.39 -3.32 -20.68
N ASP A 570 0.30 -3.77 -19.42
CA ASP A 570 0.62 -5.14 -19.03
C ASP A 570 -0.53 -6.10 -19.37
N GLU A 571 -1.78 -5.65 -19.30
CA GLU A 571 -2.95 -6.54 -19.31
C GLU A 571 -3.86 -6.43 -20.53
N VAL A 572 -3.88 -5.28 -21.23
CA VAL A 572 -4.78 -5.04 -22.36
C VAL A 572 -4.14 -5.48 -23.68
N PRO A 573 -4.79 -6.37 -24.47
CA PRO A 573 -4.35 -6.67 -25.81
C PRO A 573 -4.24 -5.39 -26.65
N ALA A 574 -3.05 -5.14 -27.20
CA ALA A 574 -2.70 -3.90 -27.87
C ALA A 574 -1.80 -4.16 -29.06
N THR A 575 -1.89 -3.29 -30.06
CA THR A 575 -0.95 -3.32 -31.20
C THR A 575 0.45 -2.83 -30.77
N PRO A 576 1.51 -3.18 -31.51
CA PRO A 576 2.86 -2.70 -31.21
C PRO A 576 2.97 -1.17 -31.12
N ALA A 577 2.24 -0.45 -31.98
CA ALA A 577 2.20 1.01 -31.98
C ALA A 577 1.53 1.57 -30.71
N GLU A 578 0.45 0.94 -30.24
CA GLU A 578 -0.24 1.34 -29.01
C GLU A 578 0.61 1.08 -27.77
N LEU A 579 1.28 -0.08 -27.71
CA LEU A 579 2.24 -0.39 -26.63
C LEU A 579 3.39 0.62 -26.60
N LEU A 580 3.92 1.01 -27.76
CA LEU A 580 4.98 2.01 -27.83
C LEU A 580 4.52 3.38 -27.33
N LEU A 581 3.29 3.80 -27.66
CA LEU A 581 2.71 5.04 -27.14
C LEU A 581 2.56 5.00 -25.62
N LEU A 582 2.01 3.91 -25.07
CA LEU A 582 1.89 3.73 -23.62
C LEU A 582 3.26 3.69 -22.93
N ALA A 583 4.26 3.01 -23.51
CA ALA A 583 5.62 3.01 -22.99
C ALA A 583 6.22 4.42 -22.91
N ARG A 584 5.96 5.27 -23.92
CA ARG A 584 6.41 6.69 -23.92
C ARG A 584 5.70 7.52 -22.85
N VAL A 585 4.40 7.29 -22.64
CA VAL A 585 3.66 7.92 -21.53
C VAL A 585 4.26 7.51 -20.19
N MET A 586 4.46 6.22 -19.94
CA MET A 586 5.08 5.72 -18.71
C MET A 586 6.48 6.31 -18.48
N CYS A 587 7.32 6.36 -19.52
CA CYS A 587 8.64 6.99 -19.48
C CYS A 587 8.59 8.49 -19.14
N THR A 588 7.54 9.20 -19.58
CA THR A 588 7.32 10.63 -19.23
C THR A 588 6.88 10.80 -17.78
N ILE A 589 6.10 9.86 -17.25
CA ILE A 589 5.63 9.88 -15.87
C ILE A 589 6.78 9.50 -14.91
N GLU A 590 7.54 8.45 -15.21
CA GLU A 590 8.63 7.93 -14.38
C GLU A 590 9.71 7.27 -15.25
N GLU A 591 10.90 7.86 -15.26
CA GLU A 591 11.99 7.55 -16.17
C GLU A 591 12.56 6.14 -15.94
N ASN A 592 12.33 5.54 -14.77
CA ASN A 592 12.63 4.12 -14.54
C ASN A 592 11.86 3.17 -15.50
N TYR A 593 10.80 3.63 -16.16
CA TYR A 593 10.03 2.86 -17.15
C TYR A 593 10.43 3.15 -18.60
N CYS A 594 11.43 3.99 -18.85
CA CYS A 594 11.91 4.25 -20.21
C CYS A 594 12.51 3.02 -20.89
N ASN A 595 12.91 1.99 -20.12
CA ASN A 595 13.29 0.69 -20.67
C ASN A 595 12.18 0.08 -21.53
N ARG A 596 10.89 0.30 -21.21
CA ARG A 596 9.76 -0.25 -21.97
C ARG A 596 9.72 0.30 -23.40
N VAL A 597 10.20 1.53 -23.62
CA VAL A 597 10.33 2.12 -24.96
C VAL A 597 11.39 1.35 -25.75
N GLY A 598 12.57 1.11 -25.15
CA GLY A 598 13.64 0.31 -25.74
C GLY A 598 13.20 -1.12 -26.05
N ASP A 599 12.56 -1.79 -25.08
CA ASP A 599 12.04 -3.15 -25.22
C ASP A 599 11.08 -3.24 -26.41
N GLN A 600 10.16 -2.26 -26.57
CA GLN A 600 9.18 -2.29 -27.64
C GLN A 600 9.78 -2.01 -29.03
N LEU A 601 10.69 -1.05 -29.13
CA LEU A 601 11.42 -0.77 -30.37
C LEU A 601 12.27 -1.99 -30.79
N LEU A 602 12.89 -2.67 -29.82
CA LEU A 602 13.67 -3.86 -30.05
C LEU A 602 12.80 -5.02 -30.59
N ARG A 603 11.63 -5.25 -29.97
CA ARG A 603 10.64 -6.23 -30.44
C ARG A 603 10.20 -5.98 -31.88
N ASP A 604 10.05 -4.71 -32.24
CA ASP A 604 9.68 -4.28 -33.59
C ASP A 604 10.85 -4.31 -34.60
N GLY A 605 12.05 -4.67 -34.15
CA GLY A 605 13.25 -4.75 -34.98
C GLY A 605 13.82 -3.39 -35.35
N GLN A 606 13.52 -2.33 -34.60
CA GLN A 606 14.05 -0.98 -34.74
C GLN A 606 15.27 -0.79 -33.84
N GLU A 607 16.33 -1.58 -34.06
CA GLU A 607 17.45 -1.67 -33.13
C GLU A 607 18.18 -0.34 -32.88
N GLY A 608 18.35 0.50 -33.91
CA GLY A 608 19.00 1.80 -33.75
C GLY A 608 18.22 2.73 -32.82
N GLU A 609 16.90 2.77 -32.97
CA GLU A 609 16.03 3.55 -32.08
C GLU A 609 15.95 2.93 -30.67
N ALA A 610 15.95 1.60 -30.58
CA ALA A 610 15.99 0.89 -29.30
C ALA A 610 17.26 1.24 -28.52
N ALA A 611 18.43 1.26 -29.19
CA ALA A 611 19.70 1.66 -28.58
C ALA A 611 19.62 3.09 -28.03
N ILE A 612 19.10 4.05 -28.81
CA ILE A 612 18.89 5.43 -28.35
C ILE A 612 17.95 5.49 -27.13
N ALA A 613 16.87 4.70 -27.13
CA ALA A 613 15.93 4.65 -26.01
C ALA A 613 16.57 4.06 -24.74
N TYR A 614 17.39 3.02 -24.86
CA TYR A 614 18.13 2.49 -23.71
C TYR A 614 19.22 3.47 -23.23
N GLU A 615 19.92 4.17 -24.12
CA GLU A 615 20.84 5.26 -23.74
C GLU A 615 20.11 6.34 -22.94
N HIS A 616 18.91 6.73 -23.39
CA HIS A 616 18.07 7.66 -22.65
C HIS A 616 17.71 7.12 -21.26
N TYR A 617 17.25 5.87 -21.19
CA TYR A 617 16.95 5.18 -19.93
C TYR A 617 18.16 5.17 -18.98
N ILE A 618 19.34 4.79 -19.46
CA ILE A 618 20.59 4.83 -18.67
C ILE A 618 20.86 6.24 -18.15
N SER A 619 20.69 7.27 -18.98
CA SER A 619 20.97 8.65 -18.58
C SER A 619 19.98 9.23 -17.57
N LYS A 620 18.72 8.74 -17.55
CA LYS A 620 17.63 9.36 -16.79
C LYS A 620 17.11 8.54 -15.61
N ALA A 621 17.17 7.22 -15.68
CA ALA A 621 16.64 6.37 -14.62
C ALA A 621 17.41 6.53 -13.33
N ARG A 622 16.68 6.58 -12.21
CA ARG A 622 17.26 6.71 -10.86
C ARG A 622 17.87 5.39 -10.40
N SER A 623 17.18 4.27 -10.63
CA SER A 623 17.61 2.96 -10.15
C SER A 623 18.69 2.34 -11.04
N ARG A 624 19.94 2.40 -10.58
CA ARG A 624 21.08 1.79 -11.29
C ARG A 624 20.99 0.26 -11.34
N VAL A 625 20.41 -0.35 -10.31
CA VAL A 625 20.14 -1.80 -10.29
C VAL A 625 19.07 -2.18 -11.31
N ALA A 626 18.00 -1.40 -11.46
CA ALA A 626 17.01 -1.66 -12.51
C ALA A 626 17.63 -1.46 -13.91
N VAL A 627 18.49 -0.45 -14.07
CA VAL A 627 19.21 -0.20 -15.31
C VAL A 627 20.08 -1.39 -15.69
N SER A 628 20.94 -1.87 -14.78
CA SER A 628 21.87 -2.97 -15.05
C SER A 628 21.19 -4.27 -15.46
N GLN A 629 19.94 -4.50 -15.03
CA GLN A 629 19.13 -5.65 -15.45
C GLN A 629 18.71 -5.62 -16.93
N ARG A 630 18.89 -4.50 -17.64
CA ARG A 630 18.40 -4.32 -19.01
C ARG A 630 19.51 -4.03 -20.03
N LEU A 631 20.79 -4.13 -19.65
CA LEU A 631 21.92 -3.69 -20.49
C LEU A 631 22.54 -4.76 -21.40
N GLU A 632 22.32 -6.04 -21.14
CA GLU A 632 22.97 -7.15 -21.85
C GLU A 632 22.87 -7.03 -23.38
N TRP A 633 21.66 -6.73 -23.89
CA TRP A 633 21.43 -6.53 -25.31
C TRP A 633 22.23 -5.33 -25.87
N LEU A 634 22.21 -4.18 -25.18
CA LEU A 634 22.87 -2.96 -25.66
C LEU A 634 24.39 -3.10 -25.67
N ILE A 635 24.95 -3.78 -24.66
CA ILE A 635 26.39 -4.11 -24.59
C ILE A 635 26.77 -4.96 -25.81
N THR A 636 26.01 -6.02 -26.09
CA THR A 636 26.22 -6.92 -27.22
C THR A 636 26.08 -6.19 -28.56
N TYR A 637 25.09 -5.31 -28.66
CA TYR A 637 24.82 -4.46 -29.82
C TYR A 637 25.98 -3.51 -30.15
N TYR A 638 26.62 -2.91 -29.13
CA TYR A 638 27.81 -2.09 -29.34
C TYR A 638 29.03 -2.91 -29.74
N GLU A 639 29.25 -4.05 -29.10
CA GLU A 639 30.37 -4.94 -29.43
C GLU A 639 30.31 -5.39 -30.89
N GLU A 640 29.12 -5.81 -31.37
CA GLU A 640 28.93 -6.24 -32.76
C GLU A 640 29.08 -5.12 -33.79
N ARG A 641 28.92 -3.86 -33.40
CA ARG A 641 29.15 -2.69 -34.26
C ARG A 641 30.58 -2.15 -34.19
N GLY A 642 31.48 -2.83 -33.48
CA GLY A 642 32.87 -2.40 -33.31
C GLY A 642 33.05 -1.23 -32.32
N LEU A 643 32.04 -0.94 -31.49
CA LEU A 643 32.10 0.09 -30.45
C LEU A 643 32.61 -0.50 -29.12
N ALA A 644 33.77 -1.16 -29.18
CA ALA A 644 34.30 -2.01 -28.10
C ALA A 644 34.55 -1.26 -26.78
N GLU A 645 35.03 -0.03 -26.83
CA GLU A 645 35.24 0.80 -25.62
C GLU A 645 33.91 1.11 -24.93
N ARG A 646 32.89 1.43 -25.73
CA ARG A 646 31.54 1.77 -25.25
C ARG A 646 30.86 0.56 -24.62
N ALA A 647 30.99 -0.62 -25.25
CA ALA A 647 30.53 -1.88 -24.69
C ALA A 647 31.21 -2.21 -23.35
N THR A 648 32.53 -2.01 -23.27
CA THR A 648 33.33 -2.27 -22.05
C THR A 648 32.93 -1.34 -20.91
N ALA A 649 32.81 -0.04 -21.18
CA ALA A 649 32.41 0.94 -20.17
C ALA A 649 31.03 0.58 -19.60
N LEU A 650 30.05 0.35 -20.49
CA LEU A 650 28.70 0.01 -20.07
C LEU A 650 28.62 -1.31 -19.29
N ALA A 651 29.40 -2.31 -19.69
CA ALA A 651 29.44 -3.60 -19.00
C ALA A 651 30.04 -3.48 -17.58
N ARG A 652 31.11 -2.69 -17.42
CA ARG A 652 31.70 -2.41 -16.11
C ARG A 652 30.72 -1.65 -15.21
N ASP A 653 30.11 -0.59 -15.74
CA ASP A 653 29.09 0.18 -15.01
C ASP A 653 27.93 -0.72 -14.54
N ALA A 654 27.51 -1.68 -15.37
CA ALA A 654 26.49 -2.66 -14.99
C ALA A 654 26.97 -3.58 -13.87
N ALA A 655 28.18 -4.12 -13.98
CA ALA A 655 28.79 -5.01 -12.99
C ALA A 655 29.07 -4.32 -11.65
N ASP A 656 29.37 -3.02 -11.64
CA ASP A 656 29.63 -2.22 -10.43
C ASP A 656 28.38 -2.10 -9.54
N THR A 657 27.18 -2.28 -10.09
CA THR A 657 25.95 -2.41 -9.28
C THR A 657 25.89 -3.72 -8.49
N TYR A 658 26.76 -4.66 -8.82
CA TYR A 658 26.86 -6.01 -8.27
C TYR A 658 25.56 -6.83 -8.35
N SER A 659 24.63 -6.45 -9.24
CA SER A 659 23.44 -7.23 -9.54
C SER A 659 23.81 -8.48 -10.35
N ALA A 660 23.04 -9.57 -10.18
CA ALA A 660 23.26 -10.79 -10.95
C ALA A 660 23.30 -10.53 -12.47
N ALA A 661 22.34 -9.74 -12.98
CA ALA A 661 22.25 -9.40 -14.39
C ALA A 661 23.40 -8.49 -14.88
N GLY A 662 23.85 -7.54 -14.05
CA GLY A 662 24.98 -6.67 -14.39
C GLY A 662 26.30 -7.44 -14.45
N LEU A 663 26.55 -8.32 -13.48
CA LEU A 663 27.70 -9.23 -13.48
C LEU A 663 27.66 -10.17 -14.69
N ALA A 664 26.49 -10.76 -14.98
CA ALA A 664 26.32 -11.67 -16.12
C ALA A 664 26.55 -10.96 -17.46
N ALA A 665 26.07 -9.72 -17.61
CA ALA A 665 26.28 -8.94 -18.82
C ALA A 665 27.78 -8.66 -19.07
N TYR A 666 28.55 -8.37 -18.02
CA TYR A 666 30.00 -8.19 -18.17
C TYR A 666 30.74 -9.50 -18.43
N ALA A 667 30.39 -10.56 -17.70
CA ALA A 667 30.94 -11.90 -17.92
C ALA A 667 30.69 -12.38 -19.36
N THR A 668 29.49 -12.13 -19.90
CA THR A 668 29.13 -12.44 -21.29
C THR A 668 30.03 -11.71 -22.28
N LEU A 669 30.30 -10.41 -22.08
CA LEU A 669 31.23 -9.65 -22.93
C LEU A 669 32.65 -10.24 -22.88
N LEU A 670 33.12 -10.64 -21.69
CA LEU A 670 34.43 -11.25 -21.51
C LEU A 670 34.53 -12.60 -22.23
N ASP A 671 33.50 -13.45 -22.11
CA ASP A 671 33.43 -14.72 -22.84
C ASP A 671 33.47 -14.52 -24.35
N ARG A 672 32.76 -13.52 -24.88
CA ARG A 672 32.80 -13.18 -26.31
C ARG A 672 34.19 -12.79 -26.80
N ARG A 673 35.01 -12.20 -25.93
CA ARG A 673 36.39 -11.80 -26.20
C ARG A 673 37.41 -12.88 -25.89
N GLY A 674 36.98 -14.05 -25.39
CA GLY A 674 37.86 -15.14 -24.99
C GLY A 674 38.54 -14.98 -23.63
N GLU A 675 38.13 -13.99 -22.82
CA GLU A 675 38.61 -13.77 -21.44
C GLU A 675 37.89 -14.71 -20.44
N HIS A 676 37.83 -16.01 -20.74
CA HIS A 676 36.97 -16.98 -20.04
C HIS A 676 37.25 -17.09 -18.53
N ALA A 677 38.51 -17.04 -18.11
CA ALA A 677 38.87 -17.13 -16.70
C ALA A 677 38.25 -16.00 -15.86
N ARG A 678 38.25 -14.75 -16.37
CA ARG A 678 37.58 -13.62 -15.70
C ARG A 678 36.06 -13.72 -15.78
N ALA A 679 35.51 -14.28 -16.86
CA ALA A 679 34.08 -14.53 -16.96
C ALA A 679 33.62 -15.54 -15.89
N GLU A 680 34.38 -16.63 -15.70
CA GLU A 680 34.14 -17.65 -14.67
C GLU A 680 34.09 -17.03 -13.26
N GLU A 681 35.04 -16.15 -12.91
CA GLU A 681 35.07 -15.44 -11.62
C GLU A 681 33.76 -14.66 -11.36
N LEU A 682 33.25 -13.95 -12.37
CA LEU A 682 32.01 -13.18 -12.25
C LEU A 682 30.78 -14.09 -12.14
N TYR A 683 30.70 -15.16 -12.94
CA TYR A 683 29.59 -16.11 -12.82
C TYR A 683 29.60 -16.88 -11.49
N GLN A 684 30.78 -17.18 -10.97
CA GLN A 684 30.94 -17.77 -9.65
C GLN A 684 30.46 -16.79 -8.55
N ALA A 685 30.79 -15.51 -8.65
CA ALA A 685 30.29 -14.48 -7.74
C ALA A 685 28.74 -14.39 -7.77
N ILE A 686 28.12 -14.53 -8.95
CA ILE A 686 26.65 -14.61 -9.06
C ILE A 686 26.12 -15.82 -8.30
N ARG A 687 26.73 -17.00 -8.50
CA ARG A 687 26.31 -18.24 -7.84
C ARG A 687 26.43 -18.15 -6.33
N GLU A 688 27.52 -17.60 -5.82
CA GLU A 688 27.79 -17.47 -4.39
C GLU A 688 26.82 -16.51 -3.70
N ARG A 689 26.45 -15.42 -4.37
CA ARG A 689 25.60 -14.38 -3.79
C ARG A 689 24.11 -14.63 -3.97
N TYR A 690 23.69 -15.16 -5.13
CA TYR A 690 22.29 -15.25 -5.53
C TYR A 690 21.77 -16.68 -5.65
N GLU A 691 22.62 -17.68 -5.40
CA GLU A 691 22.31 -19.11 -5.60
C GLU A 691 21.85 -19.46 -7.04
N ASN A 692 22.05 -18.53 -7.99
CA ASN A 692 21.74 -18.74 -9.39
C ASN A 692 22.97 -19.30 -10.11
N SER A 693 22.81 -20.51 -10.65
CA SER A 693 23.90 -21.24 -11.28
C SER A 693 23.73 -21.40 -12.79
N THR A 694 22.68 -20.80 -13.38
CA THR A 694 22.36 -20.91 -14.81
C THR A 694 23.49 -20.41 -15.69
N ASP A 695 24.00 -19.23 -15.39
CA ASP A 695 25.00 -18.56 -16.21
C ASP A 695 26.36 -19.28 -16.14
N LEU A 696 26.76 -19.73 -14.94
CA LEU A 696 27.99 -20.51 -14.77
C LEU A 696 27.97 -21.84 -15.53
N ALA A 697 26.85 -22.58 -15.50
CA ALA A 697 26.76 -23.81 -16.28
C ALA A 697 26.71 -23.54 -17.79
N SER A 698 26.07 -22.45 -18.22
CA SER A 698 26.04 -22.04 -19.63
C SER A 698 27.43 -21.67 -20.15
N HIS A 699 28.24 -21.01 -19.32
CA HIS A 699 29.65 -20.71 -19.57
C HIS A 699 30.49 -21.98 -19.77
N TYR A 700 30.38 -22.97 -18.87
CA TYR A 700 31.09 -24.24 -19.06
C TYR A 700 30.63 -25.02 -20.30
N LEU A 701 29.33 -24.97 -20.63
CA LEU A 701 28.82 -25.54 -21.89
C LEU A 701 29.40 -24.84 -23.11
N LEU A 702 29.46 -23.50 -23.11
CA LEU A 702 30.08 -22.71 -24.17
C LEU A 702 31.53 -23.13 -24.39
N GLU A 703 32.33 -23.16 -23.32
CA GLU A 703 33.73 -23.53 -23.43
C GLU A 703 33.92 -24.98 -23.88
N SER A 704 33.16 -25.92 -23.31
CA SER A 704 33.18 -27.33 -23.74
C SER A 704 32.87 -27.49 -25.23
N ARG A 705 31.88 -26.75 -25.76
CA ARG A 705 31.57 -26.77 -27.20
C ARG A 705 32.71 -26.24 -28.06
N ARG A 706 33.47 -25.25 -27.57
CA ARG A 706 34.59 -24.63 -28.28
C ARG A 706 35.85 -25.50 -28.26
N THR A 707 36.12 -26.18 -27.15
CA THR A 707 37.35 -26.96 -26.93
C THR A 707 37.16 -28.46 -27.11
N HIS A 708 35.91 -28.93 -27.19
CA HIS A 708 35.53 -30.34 -27.10
C HIS A 708 35.99 -31.02 -25.80
N ASP A 709 36.09 -30.26 -24.70
CA ASP A 709 36.50 -30.76 -23.39
C ASP A 709 35.30 -31.37 -22.62
N ALA A 710 35.34 -32.68 -22.43
CA ALA A 710 34.33 -33.43 -21.69
C ALA A 710 34.31 -33.11 -20.18
N ALA A 711 35.43 -32.66 -19.60
CA ALA A 711 35.49 -32.27 -18.19
C ALA A 711 34.68 -30.99 -17.93
N LEU A 712 34.69 -30.04 -18.87
CA LEU A 712 33.86 -28.84 -18.81
C LEU A 712 32.37 -29.17 -18.98
N GLU A 713 32.03 -30.11 -19.88
CA GLU A 713 30.64 -30.60 -20.01
C GLU A 713 30.17 -31.25 -18.70
N ALA A 714 31.03 -32.05 -18.05
CA ALA A 714 30.75 -32.65 -16.75
C ALA A 714 30.58 -31.61 -15.64
N LYS A 715 31.40 -30.55 -15.60
CA LYS A 715 31.21 -29.42 -14.67
C LYS A 715 29.86 -28.74 -14.88
N ALA A 716 29.48 -28.48 -16.14
CA ALA A 716 28.18 -27.90 -16.44
C ALA A 716 27.03 -28.80 -15.97
N MET A 717 27.11 -30.11 -16.21
CA MET A 717 26.06 -31.05 -15.80
C MET A 717 25.99 -31.27 -14.29
N ALA A 718 27.11 -31.16 -13.57
CA ALA A 718 27.10 -31.17 -12.11
C ALA A 718 26.28 -30.01 -11.53
N ILE A 719 26.25 -28.88 -12.23
CA ILE A 719 25.45 -27.70 -11.85
C ILE A 719 24.01 -27.81 -12.36
N ALA A 720 23.83 -28.17 -13.64
CA ALA A 720 22.55 -28.15 -14.33
C ALA A 720 21.77 -29.47 -14.25
N GLY A 721 22.22 -30.45 -13.46
CA GLY A 721 21.69 -31.82 -13.47
C GLY A 721 20.19 -31.95 -13.15
N LYS A 722 19.59 -31.01 -12.41
CA LYS A 722 18.13 -30.96 -12.23
C LYS A 722 17.39 -30.54 -13.51
N THR A 723 18.00 -29.64 -14.29
CA THR A 723 17.44 -29.11 -15.54
C THR A 723 17.70 -30.06 -16.72
N PHE A 724 18.86 -30.72 -16.73
CA PHE A 724 19.28 -31.74 -17.71
C PHE A 724 19.47 -33.09 -17.02
N PRO A 725 18.39 -33.77 -16.58
CA PRO A 725 18.49 -35.03 -15.83
C PRO A 725 19.09 -36.17 -16.65
N GLN A 726 19.05 -36.07 -17.98
CA GLN A 726 19.62 -37.05 -18.93
C GLN A 726 20.90 -36.54 -19.60
N GLY A 727 21.46 -35.42 -19.11
CA GLY A 727 22.54 -34.72 -19.80
C GLY A 727 22.08 -33.96 -21.04
N VAL A 728 23.03 -33.46 -21.82
CA VAL A 728 22.79 -32.74 -23.07
C VAL A 728 22.51 -33.73 -24.21
N GLU A 729 21.33 -33.64 -24.82
CA GLU A 729 20.92 -34.49 -25.94
C GLU A 729 21.16 -33.76 -27.27
N ARG A 730 22.12 -34.26 -28.06
CA ARG A 730 22.42 -33.74 -29.41
C ARG A 730 21.48 -34.38 -30.43
N VAL A 731 20.81 -33.57 -31.24
CA VAL A 731 19.73 -33.98 -32.15
C VAL A 731 19.85 -33.32 -33.52
N THR A 732 19.34 -34.00 -34.54
CA THR A 732 19.11 -33.48 -35.89
C THR A 732 17.63 -33.62 -36.24
N LEU A 733 17.19 -33.09 -37.38
CA LEU A 733 15.79 -33.17 -37.82
C LEU A 733 15.24 -34.62 -37.83
N THR A 734 16.09 -35.61 -38.14
CA THR A 734 15.70 -37.03 -38.21
C THR A 734 15.40 -37.66 -36.85
N ALA A 735 15.76 -37.00 -35.74
CA ALA A 735 15.42 -37.47 -34.39
C ALA A 735 13.92 -37.29 -34.06
N PHE A 736 13.16 -36.60 -34.92
CA PHE A 736 11.78 -36.22 -34.66
C PHE A 736 10.82 -36.79 -35.71
N SER A 737 9.82 -37.56 -35.26
CA SER A 737 8.81 -38.19 -36.11
C SER A 737 7.37 -38.04 -35.60
N ASN A 738 7.19 -38.00 -34.27
CA ASN A 738 5.90 -37.80 -33.62
C ASN A 738 5.68 -36.34 -33.21
N PRO A 739 4.43 -35.84 -33.17
CA PRO A 739 4.14 -34.50 -32.63
C PRO A 739 4.83 -34.26 -31.28
N PRO A 740 5.33 -33.04 -31.02
CA PRO A 740 6.10 -32.77 -29.82
C PRO A 740 5.22 -32.92 -28.58
N THR A 741 5.74 -33.58 -27.55
CA THR A 741 5.13 -33.64 -26.22
C THR A 741 5.67 -32.57 -25.27
N ASP A 742 6.77 -31.93 -25.66
CA ASP A 742 7.48 -30.92 -24.88
C ASP A 742 8.31 -30.03 -25.84
N GLY A 743 8.77 -28.88 -25.35
CA GLY A 743 9.42 -27.84 -26.16
C GLY A 743 9.26 -26.45 -25.53
N ILE A 744 9.48 -25.41 -26.33
CA ILE A 744 9.16 -24.04 -25.96
C ILE A 744 8.26 -23.40 -27.02
N VAL A 745 7.40 -22.48 -26.58
CA VAL A 745 6.58 -21.63 -27.43
C VAL A 745 6.77 -20.17 -27.04
N PHE A 746 6.47 -19.28 -27.97
CA PHE A 746 6.44 -17.84 -27.69
C PHE A 746 5.31 -17.51 -26.71
N HIS A 747 5.64 -16.76 -25.67
CA HIS A 747 4.64 -16.11 -24.81
C HIS A 747 4.29 -14.74 -25.40
N ASP A 748 5.29 -13.94 -25.78
CA ASP A 748 5.13 -12.72 -26.58
C ASP A 748 5.93 -12.84 -27.88
N TYR A 749 5.55 -12.03 -28.87
CA TYR A 749 6.05 -12.17 -30.25
C TYR A 749 6.02 -10.83 -30.96
N GLY A 750 6.98 -10.60 -31.86
CA GLY A 750 7.12 -9.32 -32.57
C GLY A 750 7.81 -9.44 -33.92
N ARG A 751 7.86 -8.32 -34.65
CA ARG A 751 8.38 -8.25 -36.04
C ARG A 751 9.82 -8.73 -36.16
N ARG A 752 10.63 -8.63 -35.09
CA ARG A 752 11.99 -9.18 -35.06
C ARG A 752 12.01 -10.69 -35.30
N ALA A 753 11.16 -11.45 -34.61
CA ALA A 753 11.04 -12.90 -34.77
C ALA A 753 10.37 -13.28 -36.11
N GLU A 754 9.39 -12.51 -36.59
CA GLU A 754 8.74 -12.72 -37.89
C GLU A 754 9.73 -12.65 -39.05
N ARG A 755 10.59 -11.62 -39.05
CA ARG A 755 11.55 -11.38 -40.14
C ARG A 755 12.57 -12.51 -40.31
N ILE A 756 12.83 -13.28 -39.26
CA ILE A 756 13.73 -14.44 -39.30
C ILE A 756 13.00 -15.75 -39.58
N GLY A 757 11.71 -15.69 -39.95
CA GLY A 757 10.92 -16.82 -40.43
C GLY A 757 10.24 -17.66 -39.35
N LEU A 758 10.25 -17.23 -38.08
CA LEU A 758 9.51 -17.87 -37.00
C LEU A 758 8.04 -17.46 -37.04
N ARG A 759 7.19 -18.18 -36.31
CA ARG A 759 5.76 -17.87 -36.12
C ARG A 759 5.40 -18.03 -34.65
N MET A 760 4.42 -17.26 -34.18
CA MET A 760 3.88 -17.39 -32.82
C MET A 760 3.45 -18.82 -32.49
N SER A 761 2.95 -19.57 -33.47
CA SER A 761 2.49 -20.96 -33.32
C SER A 761 3.59 -22.03 -33.37
N ASP A 762 4.86 -21.65 -33.55
CA ASP A 762 5.94 -22.63 -33.62
C ASP A 762 6.24 -23.22 -32.23
N VAL A 763 6.42 -24.54 -32.18
CA VAL A 763 7.05 -25.19 -31.01
C VAL A 763 8.52 -25.43 -31.34
N ILE A 764 9.42 -24.72 -30.66
CA ILE A 764 10.86 -24.91 -30.83
C ILE A 764 11.27 -26.10 -29.96
N VAL A 765 11.87 -27.11 -30.58
CA VAL A 765 12.27 -28.36 -29.91
C VAL A 765 13.78 -28.57 -29.87
N ALA A 766 14.54 -27.87 -30.71
CA ALA A 766 15.99 -27.86 -30.63
C ALA A 766 16.56 -26.49 -30.99
N VAL A 767 17.69 -26.16 -30.36
CA VAL A 767 18.49 -24.95 -30.61
C VAL A 767 19.94 -25.39 -30.69
N ASP A 768 20.70 -24.93 -31.70
CA ASP A 768 22.12 -25.31 -31.87
C ASP A 768 22.36 -26.84 -31.93
N GLY A 769 21.39 -27.60 -32.43
CA GLY A 769 21.45 -29.06 -32.45
C GLY A 769 21.33 -29.72 -31.07
N ILE A 770 20.88 -28.99 -30.05
CA ILE A 770 20.59 -29.52 -28.70
C ILE A 770 19.08 -29.52 -28.47
N ARG A 771 18.55 -30.64 -27.95
CA ARG A 771 17.14 -30.76 -27.57
C ARG A 771 16.81 -29.80 -26.43
N VAL A 772 15.73 -29.02 -26.57
CA VAL A 772 15.18 -28.14 -25.52
C VAL A 772 13.75 -28.55 -25.16
N ARG A 773 13.57 -29.16 -24.00
CA ARG A 773 12.28 -29.72 -23.54
C ARG A 773 11.42 -28.71 -22.79
N ASN A 774 12.03 -27.66 -22.25
CA ASN A 774 11.36 -26.63 -21.46
C ASN A 774 12.12 -25.29 -21.56
N HIS A 775 11.51 -24.22 -21.03
CA HIS A 775 12.08 -22.87 -21.11
C HIS A 775 13.43 -22.74 -20.38
N GLN A 776 13.69 -23.51 -19.32
CA GLN A 776 14.96 -23.46 -18.59
C GLN A 776 16.09 -24.01 -19.46
N GLN A 777 15.91 -25.19 -20.06
CA GLN A 777 16.89 -25.79 -20.97
C GLN A 777 17.21 -24.87 -22.16
N TYR A 778 16.20 -24.19 -22.70
CA TYR A 778 16.40 -23.17 -23.73
C TYR A 778 17.39 -22.08 -23.29
N TRP A 779 17.23 -21.53 -22.08
CA TRP A 779 18.12 -20.47 -21.59
C TRP A 779 19.57 -20.93 -21.46
N TYR A 780 19.82 -22.17 -20.99
CA TYR A 780 21.16 -22.73 -20.97
C TYR A 780 21.75 -22.85 -22.38
N VAL A 781 20.97 -23.37 -23.33
CA VAL A 781 21.45 -23.64 -24.69
C VAL A 781 21.69 -22.36 -25.47
N ILE A 782 20.75 -21.42 -25.49
CA ILE A 782 20.88 -20.19 -26.29
C ILE A 782 22.07 -19.35 -25.82
N ARG A 783 22.34 -19.31 -24.51
CA ARG A 783 23.46 -18.62 -23.86
C ARG A 783 24.81 -19.33 -24.02
N SER A 784 24.82 -20.61 -24.38
CA SER A 784 26.05 -21.40 -24.58
C SER A 784 26.72 -21.18 -25.95
N GLY A 785 26.45 -20.07 -26.64
CA GLY A 785 26.98 -19.80 -27.98
C GLY A 785 26.88 -18.32 -28.36
N PHE A 786 27.69 -17.90 -29.35
CA PHE A 786 27.72 -16.52 -29.85
C PHE A 786 27.52 -16.38 -31.37
N ASP A 787 27.47 -17.48 -32.14
CA ASP A 787 27.18 -17.41 -33.58
C ASP A 787 25.74 -16.91 -33.79
N THR A 788 25.57 -15.90 -34.64
CA THR A 788 24.25 -15.35 -34.97
C THR A 788 23.46 -16.29 -35.86
N ARG A 789 24.07 -17.24 -36.54
CA ARG A 789 23.37 -18.33 -37.24
C ARG A 789 23.02 -19.41 -36.23
N VAL A 790 21.74 -19.51 -35.92
CA VAL A 790 21.20 -20.43 -34.92
C VAL A 790 20.34 -21.46 -35.65
N PRO A 791 20.78 -22.71 -35.79
CA PRO A 791 19.94 -23.77 -36.32
C PRO A 791 18.88 -24.12 -35.27
N LEU A 792 17.62 -24.05 -35.69
CA LEU A 792 16.45 -24.37 -34.89
C LEU A 792 15.72 -25.55 -35.51
N ILE A 793 15.17 -26.44 -34.69
CA ILE A 793 14.16 -27.40 -35.14
C ILE A 793 12.84 -26.97 -34.54
N VAL A 794 11.86 -26.70 -35.41
CA VAL A 794 10.53 -26.24 -35.03
C VAL A 794 9.47 -27.21 -35.53
N TRP A 795 8.43 -27.40 -34.73
CA TRP A 795 7.18 -28.01 -35.17
C TRP A 795 6.22 -26.92 -35.63
N ARG A 796 5.76 -27.02 -36.88
CA ARG A 796 4.85 -26.07 -37.52
C ARG A 796 3.89 -26.81 -38.43
N GLU A 797 2.59 -26.51 -38.30
CA GLU A 797 1.55 -27.02 -39.21
C GLU A 797 1.58 -28.56 -39.37
N GLY A 798 1.84 -29.30 -38.30
CA GLY A 798 1.82 -30.76 -38.32
C GLY A 798 3.12 -31.44 -38.75
N GLY A 799 4.23 -30.71 -38.89
CA GLY A 799 5.54 -31.32 -39.21
C GLY A 799 6.73 -30.57 -38.63
N TYR A 800 7.86 -31.28 -38.48
CA TYR A 800 9.14 -30.68 -38.08
C TYR A 800 9.85 -30.06 -39.28
N ARG A 801 10.47 -28.91 -39.05
CA ARG A 801 11.29 -28.21 -40.04
C ARG A 801 12.54 -27.65 -39.37
N GLU A 802 13.64 -27.69 -40.08
CA GLU A 802 14.85 -27.01 -39.67
C GLU A 802 14.82 -25.55 -40.17
N LEU A 803 15.13 -24.61 -39.30
CA LEU A 803 15.25 -23.19 -39.61
C LEU A 803 16.67 -22.74 -39.24
N ASN A 804 17.45 -22.37 -40.26
CA ASN A 804 18.74 -21.71 -40.05
C ASN A 804 18.52 -20.20 -39.93
N ALA A 805 18.16 -19.76 -38.72
CA ALA A 805 17.82 -18.37 -38.45
C ALA A 805 19.08 -17.54 -38.20
N THR A 806 19.17 -16.36 -38.80
CA THR A 806 20.15 -15.34 -38.38
C THR A 806 19.52 -14.49 -37.29
N ILE A 807 19.98 -14.68 -36.06
CA ILE A 807 19.48 -14.03 -34.84
C ILE A 807 20.59 -13.09 -34.33
N PRO A 808 20.53 -11.78 -34.64
CA PRO A 808 21.50 -10.82 -34.13
C PRO A 808 21.48 -10.79 -32.60
N GLN A 809 22.66 -10.67 -31.99
CA GLN A 809 22.87 -10.77 -30.53
C GLN A 809 22.34 -12.07 -29.90
N ARG A 810 21.98 -13.09 -30.71
CA ARG A 810 21.26 -14.31 -30.29
C ARG A 810 20.03 -14.04 -29.42
N SER A 811 19.37 -12.90 -29.66
CA SER A 811 18.15 -12.50 -28.97
C SER A 811 17.00 -12.35 -29.95
N PHE A 812 15.93 -13.09 -29.70
CA PHE A 812 14.68 -13.00 -30.46
C PHE A 812 13.90 -11.71 -30.18
N GLY A 813 14.26 -10.97 -29.12
CA GLY A 813 13.40 -9.91 -28.58
C GLY A 813 12.03 -10.46 -28.22
N ALA A 814 11.98 -11.61 -27.55
CA ALA A 814 10.75 -12.28 -27.18
C ALA A 814 10.96 -13.08 -25.89
N THR A 815 9.86 -13.47 -25.27
CA THR A 815 9.74 -14.28 -24.06
C THR A 815 9.12 -15.62 -24.43
N PHE A 816 9.54 -16.65 -23.70
CA PHE A 816 9.17 -18.03 -23.97
C PHE A 816 8.51 -18.66 -22.76
N GLN A 817 7.66 -19.64 -23.00
CA GLN A 817 7.13 -20.55 -21.98
C GLN A 817 7.35 -21.99 -22.42
N SER A 818 7.32 -22.93 -21.47
CA SER A 818 7.37 -24.35 -21.79
C SER A 818 6.11 -24.76 -22.55
N TYR A 819 6.27 -25.57 -23.59
CA TYR A 819 5.13 -26.14 -24.32
C TYR A 819 4.53 -27.29 -23.52
N GLU A 820 3.23 -27.19 -23.23
CA GLU A 820 2.42 -28.30 -22.72
C GLU A 820 1.36 -28.66 -23.77
N PRO A 821 1.29 -29.91 -24.24
CA PRO A 821 0.24 -30.34 -25.15
C PRO A 821 -1.12 -30.12 -24.48
N THR A 822 -1.98 -29.33 -25.10
CA THR A 822 -3.35 -29.16 -24.60
C THR A 822 -4.01 -30.54 -24.55
N ARG A 823 -4.39 -31.01 -23.35
CA ARG A 823 -5.30 -32.16 -23.23
C ARG A 823 -6.51 -31.83 -24.08
N ALA A 824 -6.76 -32.60 -25.14
CA ALA A 824 -8.01 -32.49 -25.89
C ALA A 824 -9.15 -32.47 -24.87
N ALA A 825 -9.99 -31.44 -24.93
CA ALA A 825 -11.18 -31.34 -24.11
C ALA A 825 -11.95 -32.67 -24.28
N ALA A 826 -12.09 -33.42 -23.19
CA ALA A 826 -13.09 -34.47 -23.15
C ALA A 826 -14.44 -33.79 -23.47
N PRO A 827 -15.28 -34.36 -24.35
CA PRO A 827 -16.60 -33.80 -24.60
C PRO A 827 -17.32 -33.68 -23.26
N SER A 828 -17.77 -32.46 -22.96
CA SER A 828 -18.47 -32.11 -21.72
C SER A 828 -19.63 -33.08 -21.47
N LYS A 829 -19.66 -33.67 -20.27
CA LYS A 829 -20.90 -34.13 -19.66
C LYS A 829 -21.39 -33.07 -18.69
#